data_AF-A0A2E6A733-F1
#
_entry.id   AF-A0A2E6A733-F1
#
_cell.length_a   1.000
_cell.length_b   1.000
_cell.length_c   1.000
_cell.angle_alpha   90.00
_cell.angle_beta   90.00
_cell.angle_gamma   90.00
#
_symmetry.space_group_name_H-M   'P 1'
#
loop_
_entity.id
_entity.type
_entity.pdbx_description
1 polymer ?
#
loop_
_entity_poly.entity_id
_entity_poly.type
_entity_poly.pdbx_seq_one_letter_code
_entity_poly.pdbx_strand_id
1 'polypeptide(L)'
;MSRSSFASLVGFWKMRLRSTIAMKSICLRRLSIISANRMMLESRSGRLRRGRGMIDADLRTVTPGGVPMAQSAARTCATILMLVAASATANDWERHAPGGRTLCADGSAFHFYTRAGDPEKLLFYLRGGGGCSSRQYCDPDMTPTYRRNAGGPPGKTGIFETSNSDNPLADHTVVFVPYCTGDVHIGNVDREYPPVEAGQAPLVIPHRGFENVASALRWTTSNLNPDDIFVAGSSAGAIPSPFYAARLARLYPDARVAQLGDGGGGYRSEGSSAENDAWNAISALSTEPGFEGMTPETFQFALLYSRAAARHPNVMFTQYDAAEDSVQRSFIRRSGRDASSLLANLRANHADIRASGAANFASFVAGGESHTILGRPLFYQFAAGSQGFQEWVTDLVHYRPLQSHSCADCRVPDFTGVATPKAMKDIWAAWESPEQAVAPFRIFDNVYYVGIDWVAAYAIDTSEGIILIDSLYGRWTNQLMNNMRKVGLDPRDTRYVIATHGHFDHAGGAAAFQRRFGARVVMAAEDWALAAEPPGHPLYAMPVPKRDFVAEDGDTVTLGVTTIELFKTPGHTKGVLTMRYAVRDGDDTHLAMTLGGVGLNFSGVDRTRSYVSSYKRLRKLARGVSVSLPNHASMGRVFERGAELAHRQAGEAHPFVDRAALQSDLKRFLAGGRQKLKDERKLARKTE
;
A
#
# COMPACT_ATOMS: atom_id res chain seq x y z
N MET A 1 -19.34 -30.59 10.37
CA MET A 1 -19.20 -31.36 9.10
C MET A 1 -17.92 -32.19 9.14
N SER A 2 -17.96 -33.44 8.67
CA SER A 2 -17.05 -34.54 9.02
C SER A 2 -15.76 -34.63 8.18
N ARG A 3 -14.80 -35.41 8.69
CA ARG A 3 -13.35 -35.50 8.38
C ARG A 3 -12.94 -36.16 7.04
N SER A 4 -13.80 -36.31 6.05
CA SER A 4 -13.48 -37.17 4.87
C SER A 4 -13.01 -36.46 3.59
N SER A 5 -13.05 -35.13 3.49
CA SER A 5 -12.73 -34.43 2.21
C SER A 5 -11.27 -33.95 2.04
N PHE A 6 -10.38 -34.18 3.01
CA PHE A 6 -9.01 -33.61 2.99
C PHE A 6 -7.93 -34.52 2.37
N ALA A 7 -8.23 -35.81 2.19
CA ALA A 7 -7.24 -36.79 1.70
C ALA A 7 -6.99 -36.71 0.18
N SER A 8 -7.91 -36.11 -0.59
CA SER A 8 -7.87 -36.13 -2.06
C SER A 8 -6.98 -35.03 -2.67
N LEU A 9 -6.63 -33.98 -1.92
CA LEU A 9 -5.80 -32.85 -2.40
C LEU A 9 -4.28 -33.09 -2.32
N VAL A 10 -3.83 -34.06 -1.51
CA VAL A 10 -2.40 -34.32 -1.28
C VAL A 10 -1.76 -35.14 -2.42
N GLY A 11 -2.57 -35.91 -3.16
CA GLY A 11 -2.10 -36.73 -4.29
C GLY A 11 -1.62 -35.92 -5.51
N PHE A 12 -2.22 -34.76 -5.76
CA PHE A 12 -1.93 -33.96 -6.96
C PHE A 12 -0.61 -33.17 -6.89
N TRP A 13 -0.10 -32.88 -5.68
CA TRP A 13 1.13 -32.12 -5.47
C TRP A 13 2.42 -32.94 -5.68
N LYS A 14 2.38 -34.27 -5.47
CA LYS A 14 3.57 -35.14 -5.59
C LYS A 14 4.02 -35.36 -7.04
N MET A 15 3.15 -35.16 -8.04
CA MET A 15 3.49 -35.37 -9.46
C MET A 15 4.23 -34.19 -10.10
N ARG A 16 4.11 -32.96 -9.56
CA ARG A 16 4.69 -31.75 -10.16
C ARG A 16 6.12 -31.42 -9.72
N LEU A 17 6.62 -32.06 -8.65
CA LEU A 17 7.98 -31.83 -8.12
C LEU A 17 9.07 -32.68 -8.81
N ARG A 18 8.69 -33.73 -9.56
CA ARG A 18 9.65 -34.62 -10.25
C ARG A 18 10.10 -34.08 -11.62
N SER A 19 9.36 -33.16 -12.22
CA SER A 19 9.67 -32.58 -13.54
C SER A 19 10.64 -31.39 -13.50
N THR A 20 10.77 -30.70 -12.36
CA THR A 20 11.60 -29.49 -12.23
C THR A 20 13.08 -29.77 -11.89
N ILE A 21 13.40 -31.01 -11.47
CA ILE A 21 14.77 -31.41 -11.09
C ILE A 21 15.58 -31.87 -12.32
N ALA A 22 14.93 -32.27 -13.42
CA ALA A 22 15.61 -32.75 -14.62
C ALA A 22 16.17 -31.63 -15.54
N MET A 23 15.68 -30.38 -15.44
CA MET A 23 16.13 -29.26 -16.30
C MET A 23 17.29 -28.43 -15.71
N LYS A 24 17.60 -28.54 -14.42
CA LYS A 24 18.71 -27.79 -13.78
C LYS A 24 20.10 -28.37 -14.05
N SER A 25 20.22 -29.62 -14.50
CA SER A 25 21.51 -30.28 -14.71
C SER A 25 22.16 -30.03 -16.07
N ILE A 26 21.51 -29.31 -16.99
CA ILE A 26 22.03 -29.05 -18.35
C ILE A 26 22.63 -27.64 -18.51
N CYS A 27 22.24 -26.68 -17.66
CA CYS A 27 22.74 -25.29 -17.74
C CYS A 27 24.08 -25.06 -16.99
N LEU A 28 24.40 -25.90 -16.00
CA LEU A 28 25.61 -25.80 -15.18
C LEU A 28 26.88 -26.39 -15.81
N ARG A 29 26.82 -26.91 -17.05
CA ARG A 29 27.98 -27.45 -17.79
C ARG A 29 28.52 -26.55 -18.91
N ARG A 30 27.96 -25.34 -19.13
CA ARG A 30 28.43 -24.40 -20.16
C ARG A 30 29.02 -23.08 -19.66
N LEU A 31 29.11 -22.88 -18.35
CA LEU A 31 29.68 -21.66 -17.72
C LEU A 31 31.07 -21.84 -17.10
N SER A 32 31.77 -22.95 -17.40
CA SER A 32 33.07 -23.29 -16.81
C SER A 32 34.27 -23.14 -17.76
N ILE A 33 34.16 -22.39 -18.87
CA ILE A 33 35.24 -22.27 -19.89
C ILE A 33 35.75 -20.81 -20.06
N ILE A 34 35.27 -19.83 -19.30
CA ILE A 34 35.77 -18.45 -19.39
C ILE A 34 36.09 -17.91 -17.98
N SER A 35 37.11 -18.48 -17.34
CA SER A 35 37.75 -17.90 -16.14
C SER A 35 39.12 -18.51 -15.83
N ALA A 36 39.90 -18.86 -16.85
CA ALA A 36 41.29 -19.31 -16.69
C ALA A 36 42.21 -18.49 -17.59
N ASN A 37 42.51 -17.25 -17.17
CA ASN A 37 43.72 -16.51 -17.55
C ASN A 37 43.81 -15.20 -16.74
N ARG A 38 44.03 -15.32 -15.43
CA ARG A 38 44.55 -14.22 -14.60
C ARG A 38 45.07 -14.72 -13.25
N MET A 39 46.22 -15.39 -13.25
CA MET A 39 47.06 -15.54 -12.06
C MET A 39 48.43 -16.08 -12.49
N MET A 40 49.39 -15.19 -12.76
CA MET A 40 50.82 -15.43 -12.58
C MET A 40 51.55 -14.08 -12.57
N LEU A 41 52.61 -14.04 -11.75
CA LEU A 41 53.60 -12.97 -11.54
C LEU A 41 53.14 -11.87 -10.57
N GLU A 42 53.86 -11.50 -9.52
CA GLU A 42 55.02 -12.06 -8.82
C GLU A 42 55.18 -11.21 -7.54
N SER A 43 55.55 -11.84 -6.43
CA SER A 43 55.90 -11.15 -5.19
C SER A 43 57.41 -10.89 -5.16
N ARG A 44 57.83 -9.65 -4.92
CA ARG A 44 59.08 -9.32 -4.19
C ARG A 44 59.24 -7.81 -3.94
N SER A 45 59.23 -7.48 -2.64
CA SER A 45 60.11 -6.55 -1.91
C SER A 45 60.55 -5.22 -2.55
N GLY A 46 60.33 -4.11 -1.83
CA GLY A 46 61.23 -2.95 -1.88
C GLY A 46 60.61 -1.63 -1.43
N ARG A 47 60.98 -1.17 -0.22
CA ARG A 47 60.77 0.21 0.26
C ARG A 47 61.38 1.23 -0.70
N LEU A 48 60.76 2.41 -0.84
CA LEU A 48 61.42 3.73 -0.62
C LEU A 48 60.43 4.90 -0.70
N ARG A 49 60.83 5.99 -0.04
CA ARG A 49 60.08 7.20 0.35
C ARG A 49 60.03 8.28 -0.76
N ARG A 50 58.96 9.11 -0.67
CA ARG A 50 58.82 10.57 -0.90
C ARG A 50 59.75 11.33 -1.88
N GLY A 51 59.10 12.14 -2.74
CA GLY A 51 59.58 13.43 -3.33
C GLY A 51 58.74 13.78 -4.57
N ARG A 52 57.80 14.74 -4.55
CA ARG A 52 57.87 16.20 -4.84
C ARG A 52 58.55 16.60 -6.16
N GLY A 53 57.84 17.41 -6.97
CA GLY A 53 58.31 18.15 -8.16
C GLY A 53 57.55 17.74 -9.44
N MET A 54 56.46 18.38 -9.88
CA MET A 54 56.29 19.71 -10.49
C MET A 54 56.80 19.81 -11.95
N ILE A 55 55.98 20.50 -12.76
CA ILE A 55 56.20 21.25 -14.02
C ILE A 55 56.11 20.56 -15.40
N ASP A 56 55.06 21.00 -16.11
CA ASP A 56 54.83 21.36 -17.52
C ASP A 56 55.47 20.67 -18.73
N ALA A 57 54.55 20.35 -19.65
CA ALA A 57 54.48 20.72 -21.07
C ALA A 57 55.77 20.80 -21.91
N ASP A 58 55.78 20.08 -23.03
CA ASP A 58 55.82 20.79 -24.30
C ASP A 58 55.33 19.95 -25.50
N LEU A 59 54.56 20.62 -26.36
CA LEU A 59 54.13 20.20 -27.68
C LEU A 59 55.25 20.46 -28.69
N ARG A 60 55.60 19.49 -29.56
CA ARG A 60 56.04 19.81 -30.94
C ARG A 60 55.61 18.76 -31.98
N THR A 61 55.13 19.34 -33.08
CA THR A 61 54.51 18.83 -34.29
C THR A 61 55.49 18.26 -35.31
N VAL A 62 55.10 17.18 -36.01
CA VAL A 62 55.54 16.86 -37.40
C VAL A 62 54.34 16.33 -38.18
N THR A 63 54.14 16.87 -39.39
CA THR A 63 53.07 16.57 -40.38
C THR A 63 53.53 15.50 -41.40
N PRO A 64 52.81 15.21 -42.51
CA PRO A 64 51.75 14.20 -42.60
C PRO A 64 52.03 13.11 -43.66
N GLY A 65 51.49 11.90 -43.50
CA GLY A 65 51.46 10.93 -44.60
C GLY A 65 50.78 9.60 -44.23
N GLY A 66 49.70 9.25 -44.95
CA GLY A 66 49.16 7.88 -45.02
C GLY A 66 47.82 7.65 -44.30
N VAL A 67 46.76 7.50 -45.10
CA VAL A 67 45.33 7.30 -44.76
C VAL A 67 45.04 5.80 -44.37
N PRO A 68 43.82 5.36 -43.98
CA PRO A 68 43.36 5.18 -42.60
C PRO A 68 42.87 3.74 -42.27
N MET A 69 43.30 3.13 -41.16
CA MET A 69 42.67 1.88 -40.69
C MET A 69 42.69 1.77 -39.16
N ALA A 70 42.29 2.83 -38.45
CA ALA A 70 42.25 2.79 -36.98
C ALA A 70 41.18 3.68 -36.32
N GLN A 71 40.22 4.24 -37.06
CA GLN A 71 39.12 5.04 -36.48
C GLN A 71 37.77 4.33 -36.39
N SER A 72 37.66 3.10 -36.88
CA SER A 72 36.45 2.27 -36.71
C SER A 72 36.41 1.59 -35.33
N ALA A 73 37.53 1.07 -34.82
CA ALA A 73 37.53 0.28 -33.57
C ALA A 73 37.39 1.12 -32.29
N ALA A 74 37.89 2.36 -32.28
CA ALA A 74 37.82 3.25 -31.11
C ALA A 74 36.42 3.86 -30.88
N ARG A 75 35.62 4.04 -31.96
CA ARG A 75 34.22 4.42 -31.83
C ARG A 75 33.37 3.25 -31.35
N THR A 76 33.60 2.04 -31.84
CA THR A 76 32.83 0.85 -31.41
C THR A 76 33.10 0.48 -29.94
N CYS A 77 34.33 0.68 -29.43
CA CYS A 77 34.62 0.41 -28.02
C CYS A 77 34.05 1.48 -27.07
N ALA A 78 34.00 2.76 -27.47
CA ALA A 78 33.34 3.81 -26.68
C ALA A 78 31.80 3.66 -26.68
N THR A 79 31.22 3.20 -27.79
CA THR A 79 29.78 2.88 -27.86
C THR A 79 29.45 1.64 -27.04
N ILE A 80 30.30 0.60 -27.05
CA ILE A 80 30.08 -0.61 -26.22
C ILE A 80 30.33 -0.32 -24.72
N LEU A 81 31.30 0.53 -24.35
CA LEU A 81 31.46 0.94 -22.95
C LEU A 81 30.32 1.85 -22.46
N MET A 82 29.73 2.68 -23.34
CA MET A 82 28.51 3.44 -23.01
C MET A 82 27.26 2.55 -22.95
N LEU A 83 27.13 1.53 -23.80
CA LEU A 83 26.03 0.56 -23.75
C LEU A 83 26.14 -0.40 -22.55
N VAL A 84 27.35 -0.74 -22.11
CA VAL A 84 27.56 -1.57 -20.91
C VAL A 84 27.44 -0.72 -19.63
N ALA A 85 27.80 0.56 -19.64
CA ALA A 85 27.54 1.49 -18.53
C ALA A 85 26.05 1.87 -18.38
N ALA A 86 25.27 1.88 -19.47
CA ALA A 86 23.82 2.09 -19.43
C ALA A 86 23.04 0.89 -18.85
N SER A 87 23.67 -0.28 -18.74
CA SER A 87 23.02 -1.50 -18.24
C SER A 87 23.11 -1.70 -16.72
N ALA A 88 23.53 -0.68 -15.95
CA ALA A 88 23.72 -0.80 -14.50
C ALA A 88 23.01 0.25 -13.61
N THR A 89 22.11 1.10 -14.13
CA THR A 89 21.23 1.97 -13.30
C THR A 89 19.78 2.09 -13.83
N ALA A 90 19.29 1.12 -14.62
CA ALA A 90 18.04 1.19 -15.37
C ALA A 90 16.73 1.03 -14.55
N ASN A 91 16.73 1.30 -13.23
CA ASN A 91 15.54 1.14 -12.39
C ASN A 91 15.38 2.22 -11.30
N ASP A 92 16.27 3.21 -11.26
CA ASP A 92 16.20 4.28 -10.26
C ASP A 92 15.32 5.43 -10.73
N TRP A 93 14.62 6.04 -9.78
CA TRP A 93 13.79 7.21 -10.03
C TRP A 93 14.65 8.47 -10.05
N GLU A 94 14.61 9.20 -11.14
CA GLU A 94 15.18 10.54 -11.24
C GLU A 94 14.15 11.59 -10.79
N ARG A 95 14.58 12.59 -10.03
CA ARG A 95 13.70 13.67 -9.52
C ARG A 95 13.95 14.94 -10.31
N HIS A 96 12.87 15.54 -10.81
CA HIS A 96 12.86 16.79 -11.55
C HIS A 96 12.17 17.89 -10.75
N ALA A 97 12.82 19.03 -10.57
CA ALA A 97 12.28 20.18 -9.84
C ALA A 97 12.19 21.40 -10.78
N PRO A 98 11.06 21.61 -11.46
CA PRO A 98 10.96 22.58 -12.56
C PRO A 98 11.05 24.04 -12.13
N GLY A 99 10.67 24.34 -10.88
CA GLY A 99 10.62 25.71 -10.36
C GLY A 99 9.60 26.58 -11.09
N GLY A 100 9.84 27.90 -11.08
CA GLY A 100 8.91 28.87 -11.67
C GLY A 100 7.58 28.91 -10.90
N ARG A 101 6.45 28.77 -11.62
CA ARG A 101 5.10 28.80 -11.03
C ARG A 101 4.66 27.48 -10.38
N THR A 102 5.46 26.41 -10.49
CA THR A 102 5.10 25.12 -9.89
C THR A 102 5.23 25.17 -8.37
N LEU A 103 4.19 24.78 -7.65
CA LEU A 103 4.13 24.89 -6.19
C LEU A 103 3.17 23.86 -5.60
N CYS A 104 3.45 23.42 -4.38
CA CYS A 104 2.53 22.61 -3.58
C CYS A 104 1.69 23.49 -2.64
N ALA A 105 0.56 22.95 -2.17
CA ALA A 105 -0.39 23.67 -1.34
C ALA A 105 0.17 24.16 0.00
N ASP A 106 1.21 23.51 0.53
CA ASP A 106 1.92 23.94 1.74
C ASP A 106 3.05 24.95 1.46
N GLY A 107 3.16 25.44 0.23
CA GLY A 107 4.21 26.35 -0.22
C GLY A 107 5.55 25.67 -0.53
N SER A 108 5.66 24.35 -0.39
CA SER A 108 6.88 23.62 -0.78
C SER A 108 7.02 23.55 -2.30
N ALA A 109 8.28 23.45 -2.76
CA ALA A 109 8.59 23.33 -4.18
C ALA A 109 8.03 22.02 -4.76
N PHE A 110 7.35 22.13 -5.90
CA PHE A 110 6.89 20.97 -6.64
C PHE A 110 8.06 20.23 -7.32
N HIS A 111 7.92 18.91 -7.43
CA HIS A 111 8.80 18.05 -8.22
C HIS A 111 8.02 16.85 -8.77
N PHE A 112 8.50 16.31 -9.88
CA PHE A 112 8.01 15.05 -10.46
C PHE A 112 9.16 14.06 -10.62
N TYR A 113 8.85 12.82 -10.98
CA TYR A 113 9.84 11.76 -11.10
C TYR A 113 9.79 11.09 -12.47
N THR A 114 10.93 10.62 -12.93
CA THR A 114 11.01 9.79 -14.13
C THR A 114 11.72 8.48 -13.81
N ARG A 115 11.39 7.43 -14.56
CA ARG A 115 12.12 6.15 -14.52
C ARG A 115 12.35 5.72 -15.95
N ALA A 116 13.61 5.49 -16.32
CA ALA A 116 13.95 5.01 -17.64
C ALA A 116 13.38 3.61 -17.88
N GLY A 117 12.89 3.38 -19.08
CA GLY A 117 12.46 2.09 -19.61
C GLY A 117 12.71 2.07 -21.12
N ASP A 118 11.84 1.41 -21.86
CA ASP A 118 11.73 1.52 -23.31
C ASP A 118 11.34 2.97 -23.67
N PRO A 119 12.15 3.70 -24.45
CA PRO A 119 11.86 5.08 -24.83
C PRO A 119 10.68 5.22 -25.81
N GLU A 120 10.30 4.14 -26.50
CA GLU A 120 9.15 4.10 -27.41
C GLU A 120 7.82 3.94 -26.65
N LYS A 121 7.88 3.59 -25.34
CA LYS A 121 6.69 3.33 -24.51
C LYS A 121 6.66 4.24 -23.29
N LEU A 122 5.68 5.12 -23.23
CA LEU A 122 5.48 6.09 -22.14
C LEU A 122 4.33 5.69 -21.24
N LEU A 123 4.58 5.57 -19.93
CA LEU A 123 3.56 5.64 -18.88
C LEU A 123 3.57 7.06 -18.26
N PHE A 124 2.55 7.86 -18.56
CA PHE A 124 2.34 9.16 -17.91
C PHE A 124 1.31 9.01 -16.78
N TYR A 125 1.79 9.04 -15.53
CA TYR A 125 0.97 8.68 -14.37
C TYR A 125 0.69 9.86 -13.43
N LEU A 126 -0.58 10.07 -13.11
CA LEU A 126 -1.08 11.10 -12.20
C LEU A 126 -1.44 10.50 -10.84
N ARG A 127 -0.68 10.88 -9.80
CA ARG A 127 -0.93 10.40 -8.42
C ARG A 127 -2.26 10.95 -7.88
N GLY A 128 -2.91 10.14 -7.06
CA GLY A 128 -4.05 10.57 -6.24
C GLY A 128 -3.71 11.06 -4.85
N GLY A 129 -4.69 11.65 -4.17
CA GLY A 129 -4.54 12.05 -2.78
C GLY A 129 -5.60 13.02 -2.29
N GLY A 130 -6.87 12.77 -2.58
CA GLY A 130 -8.00 13.58 -2.11
C GLY A 130 -8.14 14.94 -2.80
N GLY A 131 -8.85 15.86 -2.16
CA GLY A 131 -9.08 17.22 -2.65
C GLY A 131 -9.66 18.07 -1.53
N CYS A 132 -9.70 19.38 -1.72
CA CYS A 132 -10.30 20.30 -0.75
C CYS A 132 -10.87 21.53 -1.45
N SER A 133 -12.01 22.04 -0.97
CA SER A 133 -12.71 23.19 -1.58
C SER A 133 -13.22 24.19 -0.57
N SER A 134 -12.90 24.01 0.72
CA SER A 134 -13.27 24.89 1.81
C SER A 134 -12.15 24.96 2.85
N ARG A 135 -12.12 26.03 3.64
CA ARG A 135 -11.15 26.22 4.74
C ARG A 135 -11.02 24.98 5.61
N GLN A 136 -12.15 24.42 6.07
CA GLN A 136 -12.21 23.23 6.92
C GLN A 136 -11.39 22.03 6.38
N TYR A 137 -11.39 21.86 5.06
CA TYR A 137 -10.75 20.72 4.39
C TYR A 137 -9.42 21.07 3.72
N CYS A 138 -9.08 22.37 3.63
CA CYS A 138 -7.84 22.84 3.04
C CYS A 138 -6.79 23.24 4.08
N ASP A 139 -7.23 23.76 5.24
CA ASP A 139 -6.38 24.31 6.29
C ASP A 139 -5.53 23.23 6.98
N PRO A 140 -4.21 23.41 7.06
CA PRO A 140 -3.35 22.46 7.73
C PRO A 140 -3.60 22.28 9.23
N ASP A 141 -4.18 23.28 9.90
CA ASP A 141 -4.48 23.30 11.33
C ASP A 141 -5.87 22.71 11.64
N MET A 142 -6.66 22.39 10.60
CA MET A 142 -7.99 21.77 10.73
C MET A 142 -7.97 20.28 10.34
N THR A 143 -8.88 19.84 9.48
CA THR A 143 -9.00 18.43 9.05
C THR A 143 -8.81 18.30 7.55
N PRO A 144 -7.57 18.48 7.05
CA PRO A 144 -7.30 18.50 5.63
C PRO A 144 -7.53 17.13 4.99
N THR A 145 -8.19 17.11 3.84
CA THR A 145 -8.60 15.88 3.15
C THR A 145 -7.74 15.54 1.94
N TYR A 146 -6.56 16.14 1.83
CA TYR A 146 -5.71 16.01 0.65
C TYR A 146 -4.22 15.92 0.99
N ARG A 147 -3.41 15.50 0.01
CA ARG A 147 -1.94 15.55 0.09
C ARG A 147 -1.47 17.00 -0.12
N ARG A 148 -0.68 17.52 0.82
CA ARG A 148 -0.19 18.92 0.79
C ARG A 148 1.21 19.09 0.18
N ASN A 149 1.99 18.00 0.10
CA ASN A 149 3.32 17.98 -0.53
C ASN A 149 3.46 16.84 -1.55
N ALA A 150 4.41 17.00 -2.47
CA ALA A 150 4.61 16.07 -3.58
C ALA A 150 5.08 14.67 -3.14
N GLY A 151 5.80 14.57 -2.01
CA GLY A 151 6.30 13.31 -1.49
C GLY A 151 7.28 12.58 -2.43
N GLY A 152 7.46 11.27 -2.21
CA GLY A 152 8.40 10.41 -2.96
C GLY A 152 7.84 9.84 -4.27
N PRO A 153 8.65 9.06 -5.03
CA PRO A 153 8.16 8.25 -6.15
C PRO A 153 7.13 7.18 -5.71
N PRO A 154 6.45 6.46 -6.61
CA PRO A 154 5.53 5.40 -6.23
C PRO A 154 6.25 4.21 -5.57
N GLY A 155 5.48 3.33 -4.93
CA GLY A 155 5.98 2.06 -4.41
C GLY A 155 6.35 1.07 -5.52
N LYS A 156 6.84 -0.12 -5.15
CA LYS A 156 7.28 -1.19 -6.09
C LYS A 156 6.23 -2.28 -6.27
N THR A 157 4.95 -1.92 -6.36
CA THR A 157 3.81 -2.85 -6.41
C THR A 157 2.84 -2.48 -7.54
N GLY A 158 2.05 -3.45 -8.00
CA GLY A 158 1.12 -3.25 -9.11
C GLY A 158 1.87 -2.83 -10.37
N ILE A 159 1.34 -1.86 -11.13
CA ILE A 159 1.94 -1.42 -12.39
C ILE A 159 3.37 -0.87 -12.27
N PHE A 160 3.84 -0.56 -11.05
CA PHE A 160 5.21 -0.09 -10.81
C PHE A 160 6.21 -1.21 -10.48
N GLU A 161 5.73 -2.45 -10.32
CA GLU A 161 6.57 -3.64 -10.08
C GLU A 161 7.19 -4.14 -11.38
N THR A 162 8.47 -3.84 -11.60
CA THR A 162 9.19 -4.19 -12.84
C THR A 162 9.65 -5.65 -12.89
N SER A 163 9.69 -6.33 -11.74
CA SER A 163 10.10 -7.74 -11.64
C SER A 163 9.00 -8.74 -11.95
N ASN A 164 7.74 -8.29 -12.05
CA ASN A 164 6.61 -9.17 -12.29
C ASN A 164 6.35 -9.29 -13.81
N SER A 165 6.50 -10.50 -14.36
CA SER A 165 6.29 -10.78 -15.78
C SER A 165 4.87 -10.52 -16.27
N ASP A 166 3.90 -10.50 -15.35
CA ASP A 166 2.49 -10.25 -15.67
C ASP A 166 2.17 -8.75 -15.67
N ASN A 167 3.14 -7.87 -15.40
CA ASN A 167 2.95 -6.43 -15.52
C ASN A 167 3.11 -5.98 -16.98
N PRO A 168 2.02 -5.59 -17.70
CA PRO A 168 2.13 -5.17 -19.09
C PRO A 168 2.85 -3.82 -19.26
N LEU A 169 3.09 -3.09 -18.17
CA LEU A 169 3.75 -1.78 -18.14
C LEU A 169 5.18 -1.87 -17.57
N ALA A 170 5.72 -3.08 -17.35
CA ALA A 170 7.00 -3.28 -16.66
C ALA A 170 8.18 -2.57 -17.33
N ASP A 171 8.16 -2.51 -18.66
CA ASP A 171 9.23 -1.96 -19.49
C ASP A 171 9.03 -0.50 -19.86
N HIS A 172 7.90 0.13 -19.54
CA HIS A 172 7.63 1.51 -19.97
C HIS A 172 8.56 2.52 -19.30
N THR A 173 9.00 3.53 -20.06
CA THR A 173 9.52 4.77 -19.50
C THR A 173 8.39 5.47 -18.74
N VAL A 174 8.62 5.81 -17.48
CA VAL A 174 7.58 6.38 -16.62
C VAL A 174 7.83 7.86 -16.39
N VAL A 175 6.82 8.70 -16.61
CA VAL A 175 6.73 10.06 -16.08
C VAL A 175 5.67 10.05 -14.98
N PHE A 176 6.13 10.14 -13.75
CA PHE A 176 5.29 10.09 -12.56
C PHE A 176 5.08 11.49 -11.99
N VAL A 177 3.84 11.97 -12.00
CA VAL A 177 3.45 13.29 -11.51
C VAL A 177 2.80 13.18 -10.14
N PRO A 178 3.48 13.60 -9.06
CA PRO A 178 2.89 13.62 -7.73
C PRO A 178 1.78 14.66 -7.61
N TYR A 179 0.94 14.51 -6.58
CA TYR A 179 -0.18 15.40 -6.31
C TYR A 179 -0.03 16.05 -4.95
N CYS A 180 -0.14 17.38 -4.92
CA CYS A 180 0.09 18.16 -3.71
C CYS A 180 -0.75 19.45 -3.61
N THR A 181 -1.79 19.60 -4.43
CA THR A 181 -2.44 20.89 -4.67
C THR A 181 -3.92 20.93 -4.29
N GLY A 182 -4.53 19.81 -3.89
CA GLY A 182 -5.92 19.79 -3.41
C GLY A 182 -6.99 20.02 -4.47
N ASP A 183 -6.61 20.14 -5.73
CA ASP A 183 -7.40 20.57 -6.88
C ASP A 183 -7.52 19.54 -8.02
N VAL A 184 -7.30 18.27 -7.71
CA VAL A 184 -7.32 17.12 -8.62
C VAL A 184 -6.48 17.30 -9.90
N HIS A 185 -5.38 18.07 -9.80
CA HIS A 185 -4.46 18.44 -10.88
C HIS A 185 -5.00 19.40 -11.94
N ILE A 186 -6.13 20.05 -11.72
CA ILE A 186 -6.72 20.99 -12.71
C ILE A 186 -6.92 22.39 -12.17
N GLY A 187 -6.50 22.66 -10.93
CA GLY A 187 -6.53 24.00 -10.37
C GLY A 187 -5.51 24.93 -10.99
N ASN A 188 -5.88 26.21 -11.08
CA ASN A 188 -5.02 27.27 -11.62
C ASN A 188 -5.28 28.62 -10.92
N VAL A 189 -5.25 28.62 -9.58
CA VAL A 189 -5.48 29.82 -8.77
C VAL A 189 -4.81 29.71 -7.41
N ASP A 190 -4.38 30.84 -6.85
CA ASP A 190 -4.11 30.94 -5.42
C ASP A 190 -5.41 31.38 -4.74
N ARG A 191 -6.05 30.44 -4.02
CA ARG A 191 -7.36 30.67 -3.42
C ARG A 191 -7.21 31.14 -2.00
N GLU A 192 -7.76 32.32 -1.71
CA GLU A 192 -7.98 32.76 -0.35
C GLU A 192 -9.26 32.14 0.22
N TYR A 193 -9.13 31.49 1.38
CA TYR A 193 -10.22 30.93 2.16
C TYR A 193 -10.47 31.80 3.40
N PRO A 194 -11.72 32.26 3.60
CA PRO A 194 -12.03 33.13 4.72
C PRO A 194 -11.88 32.41 6.07
N PRO A 195 -11.69 33.17 7.16
CA PRO A 195 -11.77 32.66 8.53
C PRO A 195 -13.09 31.92 8.79
N VAL A 196 -13.04 30.79 9.49
CA VAL A 196 -14.24 30.06 9.95
C VAL A 196 -14.40 30.08 11.47
N GLU A 197 -13.37 30.52 12.19
CA GLU A 197 -13.37 30.76 13.63
C GLU A 197 -12.92 32.19 13.92
N ALA A 198 -13.37 32.74 15.06
CA ALA A 198 -12.99 34.09 15.48
C ALA A 198 -11.48 34.19 15.71
N GLY A 199 -10.84 35.21 15.13
CA GLY A 199 -9.40 35.45 15.28
C GLY A 199 -8.50 34.74 14.27
N GLN A 200 -9.05 33.91 13.36
CA GLN A 200 -8.26 33.33 12.26
C GLN A 200 -7.96 34.38 11.19
N ALA A 201 -6.74 34.37 10.65
CA ALA A 201 -6.39 35.11 9.44
C ALA A 201 -6.85 34.36 8.17
N PRO A 202 -7.10 35.03 7.03
CA PRO A 202 -7.35 34.36 5.75
C PRO A 202 -6.21 33.41 5.36
N LEU A 203 -6.55 32.28 4.74
CA LEU A 203 -5.59 31.25 4.32
C LEU A 203 -5.52 31.23 2.82
N VAL A 204 -4.32 31.40 2.28
CA VAL A 204 -4.08 31.28 0.84
C VAL A 204 -3.55 29.89 0.55
N ILE A 205 -4.25 29.15 -0.31
CA ILE A 205 -3.82 27.85 -0.82
C ILE A 205 -3.52 27.95 -2.32
N PRO A 206 -2.29 27.62 -2.75
CA PRO A 206 -1.95 27.57 -4.17
C PRO A 206 -2.49 26.28 -4.82
N HIS A 207 -3.65 26.38 -5.46
CA HIS A 207 -4.20 25.35 -6.35
C HIS A 207 -3.51 25.45 -7.72
N ARG A 208 -2.30 24.89 -7.81
CA ARG A 208 -1.41 24.96 -8.97
C ARG A 208 -1.28 23.62 -9.72
N GLY A 209 -2.26 22.74 -9.57
CA GLY A 209 -2.24 21.39 -10.15
C GLY A 209 -2.00 21.40 -11.66
N PHE A 210 -2.68 22.29 -12.39
CA PHE A 210 -2.51 22.39 -13.83
C PHE A 210 -1.09 22.82 -14.23
N GLU A 211 -0.52 23.79 -13.53
CA GLU A 211 0.85 24.27 -13.76
C GLU A 211 1.90 23.20 -13.47
N ASN A 212 1.67 22.43 -12.40
CA ASN A 212 2.53 21.31 -12.00
C ASN A 212 2.53 20.21 -13.09
N VAL A 213 1.37 19.79 -13.59
CA VAL A 213 1.31 18.80 -14.69
C VAL A 213 1.88 19.37 -15.99
N ALA A 214 1.60 20.63 -16.30
CA ALA A 214 2.14 21.29 -17.49
C ALA A 214 3.68 21.31 -17.50
N SER A 215 4.32 21.42 -16.34
CA SER A 215 5.77 21.33 -16.23
C SER A 215 6.32 19.94 -16.56
N ALA A 216 5.63 18.87 -16.11
CA ALA A 216 5.98 17.50 -16.46
C ALA A 216 5.76 17.24 -17.95
N LEU A 217 4.65 17.71 -18.53
CA LEU A 217 4.39 17.59 -19.97
C LEU A 217 5.47 18.28 -20.82
N ARG A 218 5.90 19.49 -20.44
CA ARG A 218 7.01 20.19 -21.14
C ARG A 218 8.30 19.38 -21.10
N TRP A 219 8.61 18.78 -19.95
CA TRP A 219 9.75 17.89 -19.86
C TRP A 219 9.56 16.67 -20.78
N THR A 220 8.40 16.02 -20.74
CA THR A 220 8.10 14.86 -21.59
C THR A 220 8.33 15.18 -23.07
N THR A 221 7.74 16.25 -23.59
CA THR A 221 7.87 16.66 -25.01
C THR A 221 9.26 17.12 -25.41
N SER A 222 10.09 17.50 -24.45
CA SER A 222 11.48 17.92 -24.73
C SER A 222 12.46 16.75 -24.71
N ASN A 223 12.09 15.62 -24.11
CA ASN A 223 13.02 14.53 -23.81
C ASN A 223 12.60 13.18 -24.41
N LEU A 224 11.33 12.99 -24.76
CA LEU A 224 10.79 11.71 -25.23
C LEU A 224 10.04 11.89 -26.55
N ASN A 225 10.04 10.84 -27.37
CA ASN A 225 9.24 10.73 -28.58
C ASN A 225 8.66 9.30 -28.68
N PRO A 226 7.71 8.94 -27.80
CA PRO A 226 7.17 7.59 -27.72
C PRO A 226 6.18 7.30 -28.86
N ASP A 227 6.14 6.04 -29.30
CA ASP A 227 5.13 5.53 -30.22
C ASP A 227 3.85 5.10 -29.47
N ASP A 228 4.03 4.63 -28.23
CA ASP A 228 2.96 4.13 -27.37
C ASP A 228 2.87 4.96 -26.09
N ILE A 229 1.72 5.58 -25.84
CA ILE A 229 1.47 6.38 -24.65
C ILE A 229 0.31 5.78 -23.85
N PHE A 230 0.60 5.41 -22.61
CA PHE A 230 -0.38 5.03 -21.61
C PHE A 230 -0.52 6.12 -20.56
N VAL A 231 -1.68 6.78 -20.50
CA VAL A 231 -1.99 7.81 -19.51
C VAL A 231 -2.83 7.20 -18.41
N ALA A 232 -2.34 7.22 -17.17
CA ALA A 232 -3.09 6.70 -16.04
C ALA A 232 -3.17 7.69 -14.90
N GLY A 233 -4.20 7.54 -14.08
CA GLY A 233 -4.25 8.22 -12.80
C GLY A 233 -5.12 7.48 -11.82
N SER A 234 -4.77 7.54 -10.53
CA SER A 234 -5.55 6.90 -9.47
C SER A 234 -6.19 7.95 -8.56
N SER A 235 -7.40 7.68 -8.05
CA SER A 235 -8.14 8.57 -7.15
C SER A 235 -8.28 9.98 -7.76
N ALA A 236 -7.85 11.04 -7.07
CA ALA A 236 -7.82 12.40 -7.61
C ALA A 236 -7.13 12.51 -8.99
N GLY A 237 -6.11 11.71 -9.27
CA GLY A 237 -5.43 11.70 -10.58
C GLY A 237 -6.23 11.02 -11.69
N ALA A 238 -7.21 10.18 -11.35
CA ALA A 238 -8.09 9.52 -12.32
C ALA A 238 -9.01 10.53 -13.01
N ILE A 239 -9.48 11.55 -12.27
CA ILE A 239 -10.42 12.57 -12.74
C ILE A 239 -9.92 13.28 -14.00
N PRO A 240 -8.71 13.89 -14.01
CA PRO A 240 -8.22 14.62 -15.18
C PRO A 240 -7.45 13.76 -16.20
N SER A 241 -7.23 12.47 -15.93
CA SER A 241 -6.48 11.63 -16.86
C SER A 241 -7.02 11.61 -18.30
N PRO A 242 -8.34 11.59 -18.61
CA PRO A 242 -8.82 11.74 -20.00
C PRO A 242 -8.46 13.09 -20.63
N PHE A 243 -8.48 14.18 -19.86
CA PHE A 243 -8.06 15.51 -20.33
C PHE A 243 -6.57 15.53 -20.70
N TYR A 244 -5.71 14.98 -19.85
CA TYR A 244 -4.28 14.90 -20.14
C TYR A 244 -3.94 13.90 -21.25
N ALA A 245 -4.74 12.85 -21.44
CA ALA A 245 -4.62 11.96 -22.57
C ALA A 245 -4.97 12.63 -23.90
N ALA A 246 -6.04 13.42 -23.96
CA ALA A 246 -6.38 14.24 -25.13
C ALA A 246 -5.22 15.19 -25.49
N ARG A 247 -4.67 15.87 -24.49
CA ARG A 247 -3.52 16.77 -24.66
C ARG A 247 -2.27 16.05 -25.18
N LEU A 248 -1.94 14.88 -24.63
CA LEU A 248 -0.81 14.08 -25.11
C LEU A 248 -1.04 13.56 -26.54
N ALA A 249 -2.25 13.12 -26.89
CA ALA A 249 -2.59 12.71 -28.25
C ALA A 249 -2.48 13.86 -29.27
N ARG A 250 -2.69 15.11 -28.85
CA ARG A 250 -2.43 16.28 -29.70
C ARG A 250 -0.94 16.59 -29.83
N LEU A 251 -0.19 16.45 -28.74
CA LEU A 251 1.26 16.71 -28.72
C LEU A 251 2.06 15.65 -29.48
N TYR A 252 1.55 14.42 -29.54
CA TYR A 252 2.12 13.29 -30.27
C TYR A 252 1.09 12.73 -31.26
N PRO A 253 0.86 13.39 -32.40
CA PRO A 253 -0.21 13.02 -33.33
C PRO A 253 -0.02 11.63 -33.97
N ASP A 254 1.22 11.13 -34.02
CA ASP A 254 1.57 9.83 -34.59
C ASP A 254 1.57 8.70 -33.55
N ALA A 255 1.53 9.03 -32.26
CA ALA A 255 1.55 8.04 -31.19
C ALA A 255 0.17 7.42 -30.96
N ARG A 256 0.15 6.14 -30.59
CA ARG A 256 -1.05 5.48 -30.09
C ARG A 256 -1.25 5.86 -28.63
N VAL A 257 -2.45 6.30 -28.26
CA VAL A 257 -2.73 6.71 -26.87
C VAL A 257 -3.83 5.87 -26.26
N ALA A 258 -3.56 5.34 -25.08
CA ALA A 258 -4.49 4.63 -24.22
C ALA A 258 -4.58 5.37 -22.88
N GLN A 259 -5.76 5.40 -22.27
CA GLN A 259 -5.99 6.07 -21.00
C GLN A 259 -6.77 5.18 -20.04
N LEU A 260 -6.37 5.19 -18.76
CA LEU A 260 -7.06 4.49 -17.66
C LEU A 260 -7.16 5.34 -16.38
N GLY A 261 -8.39 5.70 -16.02
CA GLY A 261 -8.72 6.32 -14.74
C GLY A 261 -9.07 5.26 -13.70
N ASP A 262 -8.41 5.27 -12.55
CA ASP A 262 -8.53 4.27 -11.49
C ASP A 262 -9.16 4.87 -10.21
N GLY A 263 -10.45 4.62 -9.97
CA GLY A 263 -11.16 4.99 -8.74
C GLY A 263 -11.61 6.44 -8.67
N GLY A 264 -12.26 6.93 -9.73
CA GLY A 264 -12.77 8.31 -9.82
C GLY A 264 -14.06 8.48 -10.63
N GLY A 265 -14.77 7.40 -10.97
CA GLY A 265 -15.93 7.45 -11.86
C GLY A 265 -17.27 7.68 -11.18
N GLY A 266 -17.35 7.51 -9.86
CA GLY A 266 -18.61 7.56 -9.12
C GLY A 266 -19.04 8.97 -8.71
N TYR A 267 -18.22 9.98 -8.99
CA TYR A 267 -18.55 11.38 -8.72
C TYR A 267 -19.59 11.88 -9.72
N ARG A 268 -20.79 12.19 -9.21
CA ARG A 268 -21.87 12.83 -9.96
C ARG A 268 -22.33 14.06 -9.21
N SER A 269 -22.51 15.17 -9.93
CA SER A 269 -23.02 16.44 -9.39
C SER A 269 -24.19 16.92 -10.23
N GLU A 270 -25.32 17.25 -9.61
CA GLU A 270 -26.33 18.12 -10.23
C GLU A 270 -26.00 19.57 -9.83
N GLY A 271 -25.67 20.43 -10.80
CA GLY A 271 -25.36 21.84 -10.54
C GLY A 271 -24.03 22.10 -9.81
N SER A 272 -23.64 23.38 -9.74
CA SER A 272 -22.28 23.82 -9.38
C SER A 272 -21.68 23.10 -8.17
N SER A 273 -20.44 22.63 -8.30
CA SER A 273 -19.66 22.29 -7.13
C SER A 273 -18.85 23.52 -6.74
N ALA A 274 -19.02 24.00 -5.51
CA ALA A 274 -18.12 24.98 -4.88
C ALA A 274 -16.62 24.60 -5.01
N GLU A 275 -16.34 23.33 -5.32
CA GLU A 275 -15.04 22.78 -5.71
C GLU A 275 -14.48 23.40 -7.01
N ASN A 276 -15.27 23.50 -8.08
CA ASN A 276 -14.81 24.06 -9.36
C ASN A 276 -14.46 25.55 -9.22
N ASP A 277 -15.30 26.28 -8.52
CA ASP A 277 -15.09 27.70 -8.23
C ASP A 277 -13.84 27.88 -7.36
N ALA A 278 -13.67 27.04 -6.33
CA ALA A 278 -12.49 27.09 -5.48
C ALA A 278 -11.19 26.94 -6.27
N TRP A 279 -11.14 26.04 -7.25
CA TRP A 279 -9.92 25.70 -7.99
C TRP A 279 -9.68 26.51 -9.26
N ASN A 280 -10.68 27.24 -9.75
CA ASN A 280 -10.65 27.87 -11.08
C ASN A 280 -10.33 26.84 -12.20
N ALA A 281 -10.90 25.64 -12.08
CA ALA A 281 -10.55 24.52 -12.96
C ALA A 281 -10.95 24.75 -14.42
N ILE A 282 -12.08 25.43 -14.66
CA ILE A 282 -12.59 25.72 -16.01
C ILE A 282 -11.62 26.56 -16.83
N SER A 283 -10.93 27.51 -16.19
CA SER A 283 -9.91 28.32 -16.86
C SER A 283 -8.76 27.47 -17.39
N ALA A 284 -8.32 26.46 -16.62
CA ALA A 284 -7.28 25.53 -17.05
C ALA A 284 -7.78 24.60 -18.17
N LEU A 285 -8.96 24.02 -18.00
CA LEU A 285 -9.54 23.07 -18.95
C LEU A 285 -9.80 23.71 -20.32
N SER A 286 -10.29 24.95 -20.34
CA SER A 286 -10.60 25.68 -21.58
C SER A 286 -9.38 26.02 -22.43
N THR A 287 -8.16 25.75 -21.94
CA THR A 287 -6.93 25.90 -22.74
C THR A 287 -6.71 24.76 -23.74
N GLU A 288 -7.44 23.66 -23.62
CA GLU A 288 -7.33 22.51 -24.52
C GLU A 288 -8.51 22.48 -25.51
N PRO A 289 -8.25 22.34 -26.82
CA PRO A 289 -9.30 22.22 -27.82
C PRO A 289 -10.32 21.11 -27.52
N GLY A 290 -11.60 21.44 -27.56
CA GLY A 290 -12.72 20.54 -27.24
C GLY A 290 -13.26 20.69 -25.81
N PHE A 291 -12.59 21.46 -24.96
CA PHE A 291 -12.97 21.71 -23.56
C PHE A 291 -13.53 23.13 -23.34
N GLU A 292 -13.75 23.89 -24.40
CA GLU A 292 -14.29 25.26 -24.32
C GLU A 292 -15.79 25.28 -23.98
N GLY A 293 -16.25 26.43 -23.47
CA GLY A 293 -17.67 26.67 -23.20
C GLY A 293 -18.25 25.87 -22.02
N MET A 294 -17.40 25.20 -21.23
CA MET A 294 -17.81 24.67 -19.92
C MET A 294 -17.99 25.82 -18.94
N THR A 295 -18.96 25.68 -18.04
CA THR A 295 -19.17 26.61 -16.93
C THR A 295 -19.07 25.85 -15.61
N PRO A 296 -18.79 26.53 -14.48
CA PRO A 296 -18.78 25.86 -13.17
C PRO A 296 -20.07 25.11 -12.83
N GLU A 297 -21.22 25.57 -13.34
CA GLU A 297 -22.55 24.98 -13.12
C GLU A 297 -22.78 23.73 -13.95
N THR A 298 -22.17 23.66 -15.15
CA THR A 298 -22.37 22.56 -16.11
C THR A 298 -21.26 21.52 -16.06
N PHE A 299 -20.12 21.85 -15.43
CA PHE A 299 -18.99 20.94 -15.36
C PHE A 299 -19.23 19.78 -14.40
N GLN A 300 -18.98 18.57 -14.92
CA GLN A 300 -18.95 17.33 -14.19
C GLN A 300 -17.70 16.55 -14.61
N PHE A 301 -17.14 15.75 -13.72
CA PHE A 301 -15.93 14.97 -14.06
C PHE A 301 -16.16 13.99 -15.22
N ALA A 302 -17.36 13.42 -15.36
CA ALA A 302 -17.70 12.55 -16.49
C ALA A 302 -17.62 13.27 -17.85
N LEU A 303 -17.82 14.60 -17.88
CA LEU A 303 -17.73 15.40 -19.09
C LEU A 303 -16.31 15.41 -19.67
N LEU A 304 -15.29 15.20 -18.83
CA LEU A 304 -13.90 15.10 -19.29
C LEU A 304 -13.70 13.89 -20.21
N TYR A 305 -14.36 12.76 -19.91
CA TYR A 305 -14.34 11.58 -20.78
C TYR A 305 -15.10 11.83 -22.07
N SER A 306 -16.33 12.33 -21.99
CA SER A 306 -17.17 12.59 -23.18
C SER A 306 -16.49 13.53 -24.17
N ARG A 307 -15.91 14.64 -23.68
CA ARG A 307 -15.23 15.62 -24.54
C ARG A 307 -13.91 15.11 -25.11
N ALA A 308 -13.10 14.42 -24.30
CA ALA A 308 -11.86 13.82 -24.77
C ALA A 308 -12.11 12.75 -25.86
N ALA A 309 -13.08 11.87 -25.62
CA ALA A 309 -13.46 10.80 -26.53
C ALA A 309 -13.99 11.32 -27.87
N ALA A 310 -14.87 12.31 -27.84
CA ALA A 310 -15.40 12.94 -29.05
C ALA A 310 -14.31 13.61 -29.91
N ARG A 311 -13.29 14.20 -29.27
CA ARG A 311 -12.21 14.88 -29.98
C ARG A 311 -11.15 13.94 -30.53
N HIS A 312 -10.96 12.79 -29.88
CA HIS A 312 -9.87 11.85 -30.16
C HIS A 312 -10.41 10.41 -30.34
N PRO A 313 -11.06 10.09 -31.48
CA PRO A 313 -11.64 8.77 -31.71
C PRO A 313 -10.61 7.64 -31.78
N ASN A 314 -9.33 7.95 -32.03
CA ASN A 314 -8.23 6.99 -32.07
C ASN A 314 -7.62 6.68 -30.69
N VAL A 315 -8.08 7.36 -29.64
CA VAL A 315 -7.59 7.16 -28.28
C VAL A 315 -8.54 6.23 -27.55
N MET A 316 -8.01 5.25 -26.83
CA MET A 316 -8.83 4.35 -26.00
C MET A 316 -9.00 4.98 -24.61
N PHE A 317 -10.24 5.37 -24.26
CA PHE A 317 -10.54 5.93 -22.96
C PHE A 317 -11.15 4.87 -22.06
N THR A 318 -10.62 4.73 -20.85
CA THR A 318 -11.08 3.68 -19.95
C THR A 318 -11.15 4.08 -18.49
N GLN A 319 -11.97 3.35 -17.75
CA GLN A 319 -12.25 3.63 -16.35
C GLN A 319 -12.35 2.34 -15.54
N TYR A 320 -11.64 2.28 -14.42
CA TYR A 320 -11.80 1.26 -13.38
C TYR A 320 -12.42 1.89 -12.13
N ASP A 321 -13.41 1.23 -11.55
CA ASP A 321 -13.98 1.61 -10.26
C ASP A 321 -14.45 0.38 -9.48
N ALA A 322 -14.33 0.43 -8.15
CA ALA A 322 -15.07 -0.49 -7.28
C ALA A 322 -16.51 0.00 -7.12
N ALA A 323 -17.46 -0.92 -7.15
CA ALA A 323 -18.89 -0.64 -7.19
C ALA A 323 -19.36 0.28 -6.05
N GLU A 324 -18.80 0.11 -4.85
CA GLU A 324 -19.16 0.88 -3.66
C GLU A 324 -17.92 1.52 -3.00
N ASP A 325 -16.97 2.00 -3.81
CA ASP A 325 -15.72 2.65 -3.37
C ASP A 325 -15.92 3.58 -2.16
N SER A 326 -15.37 3.15 -1.02
CA SER A 326 -15.58 3.79 0.27
C SER A 326 -15.03 5.21 0.35
N VAL A 327 -13.98 5.53 -0.42
CA VAL A 327 -13.37 6.86 -0.45
C VAL A 327 -14.23 7.81 -1.27
N GLN A 328 -14.67 7.39 -2.46
CA GLN A 328 -15.58 8.21 -3.27
C GLN A 328 -16.87 8.53 -2.50
N ARG A 329 -17.48 7.52 -1.86
CA ARG A 329 -18.66 7.71 -1.00
C ARG A 329 -18.39 8.67 0.15
N SER A 330 -17.21 8.60 0.77
CA SER A 330 -16.84 9.54 1.83
C SER A 330 -16.74 10.98 1.34
N PHE A 331 -16.22 11.22 0.14
CA PHE A 331 -16.14 12.57 -0.43
C PHE A 331 -17.52 13.09 -0.84
N ILE A 332 -18.37 12.24 -1.41
CA ILE A 332 -19.76 12.59 -1.75
C ILE A 332 -20.54 12.99 -0.49
N ARG A 333 -20.48 12.19 0.59
CA ARG A 333 -21.11 12.56 1.88
C ARG A 333 -20.57 13.88 2.45
N ARG A 334 -19.27 14.12 2.33
CA ARG A 334 -18.62 15.34 2.81
C ARG A 334 -19.10 16.58 2.07
N SER A 335 -19.45 16.44 0.79
CA SER A 335 -20.09 17.50 0.01
C SER A 335 -21.59 17.67 0.28
N GLY A 336 -22.13 16.99 1.31
CA GLY A 336 -23.55 17.06 1.68
C GLY A 336 -24.49 16.28 0.73
N ARG A 337 -23.93 15.48 -0.17
CA ARG A 337 -24.69 14.73 -1.19
C ARG A 337 -24.97 13.29 -0.76
N ASP A 338 -26.04 12.72 -1.31
CA ASP A 338 -26.36 11.31 -1.09
C ASP A 338 -25.28 10.40 -1.69
N ALA A 339 -24.84 9.44 -0.89
CA ALA A 339 -23.87 8.41 -1.26
C ALA A 339 -24.41 7.01 -0.93
N SER A 340 -25.74 6.85 -0.97
CA SER A 340 -26.45 5.60 -0.69
C SER A 340 -25.98 4.48 -1.62
N SER A 341 -25.86 4.74 -2.92
CA SER A 341 -25.25 3.82 -3.90
C SER A 341 -24.30 4.55 -4.86
N LEU A 342 -23.00 4.24 -4.74
CA LEU A 342 -22.02 4.71 -5.71
C LEU A 342 -22.19 3.99 -7.06
N LEU A 343 -22.61 2.72 -7.03
CA LEU A 343 -22.82 1.93 -8.23
C LEU A 343 -23.88 2.56 -9.15
N ALA A 344 -24.92 3.15 -8.57
CA ALA A 344 -25.92 3.90 -9.34
C ALA A 344 -25.31 5.11 -10.06
N ASN A 345 -24.50 5.91 -9.35
CA ASN A 345 -23.79 7.05 -9.94
C ASN A 345 -22.82 6.62 -11.04
N LEU A 346 -22.04 5.55 -10.81
CA LEU A 346 -21.14 4.98 -11.80
C LEU A 346 -21.88 4.57 -13.08
N ARG A 347 -22.99 3.85 -12.94
CA ARG A 347 -23.81 3.42 -14.09
C ARG A 347 -24.37 4.61 -14.87
N ALA A 348 -24.86 5.64 -14.17
CA ALA A 348 -25.37 6.86 -14.80
C ALA A 348 -24.26 7.61 -15.54
N ASN A 349 -23.09 7.81 -14.92
CA ASN A 349 -21.95 8.48 -15.55
C ASN A 349 -21.46 7.71 -16.79
N HIS A 350 -21.34 6.38 -16.72
CA HIS A 350 -20.97 5.57 -17.88
C HIS A 350 -22.02 5.61 -19.00
N ALA A 351 -23.30 5.72 -18.65
CA ALA A 351 -24.37 5.88 -19.63
C ALA A 351 -24.27 7.24 -20.34
N ASP A 352 -24.05 8.32 -19.60
CA ASP A 352 -23.88 9.67 -20.15
C ASP A 352 -22.65 9.77 -21.07
N ILE A 353 -21.53 9.14 -20.69
CA ILE A 353 -20.33 9.08 -21.53
C ILE A 353 -20.65 8.37 -22.85
N ARG A 354 -21.27 7.19 -22.81
CA ARG A 354 -21.65 6.45 -24.03
C ARG A 354 -22.68 7.20 -24.88
N ALA A 355 -23.65 7.86 -24.25
CA ALA A 355 -24.67 8.65 -24.94
C ALA A 355 -24.09 9.85 -25.69
N SER A 356 -22.90 10.35 -25.30
CA SER A 356 -22.18 11.40 -26.04
C SER A 356 -21.58 10.95 -27.38
N GLY A 357 -21.67 9.66 -27.72
CA GLY A 357 -21.07 9.09 -28.93
C GLY A 357 -19.64 8.56 -28.74
N ALA A 358 -19.16 8.47 -27.49
CA ALA A 358 -17.85 7.95 -27.12
C ALA A 358 -17.74 6.42 -27.34
N ALA A 359 -17.69 5.98 -28.60
CA ALA A 359 -17.58 4.56 -28.97
C ALA A 359 -16.23 3.93 -28.55
N ASN A 360 -15.23 4.76 -28.28
CA ASN A 360 -13.90 4.42 -27.79
C ASN A 360 -13.79 4.43 -26.25
N PHE A 361 -14.91 4.40 -25.53
CA PHE A 361 -14.95 4.30 -24.06
C PHE A 361 -15.29 2.88 -23.58
N ALA A 362 -14.49 2.35 -22.65
CA ALA A 362 -14.76 1.08 -21.96
C ALA A 362 -14.57 1.20 -20.44
N SER A 363 -15.35 0.46 -19.65
CA SER A 363 -15.29 0.52 -18.18
C SER A 363 -15.13 -0.86 -17.55
N PHE A 364 -14.39 -0.95 -16.44
CA PHE A 364 -14.26 -2.13 -15.59
C PHE A 364 -14.78 -1.83 -14.18
N VAL A 365 -15.96 -2.34 -13.85
CA VAL A 365 -16.56 -2.17 -12.51
C VAL A 365 -16.36 -3.44 -11.70
N ALA A 366 -15.53 -3.36 -10.67
CA ALA A 366 -15.30 -4.48 -9.76
C ALA A 366 -16.20 -4.42 -8.51
N GLY A 367 -16.41 -5.54 -7.83
CA GLY A 367 -17.26 -5.56 -6.64
C GLY A 367 -16.56 -5.07 -5.36
N GLY A 368 -17.36 -4.66 -4.37
CA GLY A 368 -16.90 -4.22 -3.06
C GLY A 368 -16.55 -2.74 -2.96
N GLU A 369 -15.87 -2.37 -1.87
CA GLU A 369 -15.66 -0.97 -1.44
C GLU A 369 -14.20 -0.48 -1.54
N SER A 370 -13.34 -1.25 -2.22
CA SER A 370 -11.91 -0.97 -2.26
C SER A 370 -11.62 0.29 -3.08
N HIS A 371 -10.63 1.08 -2.68
CA HIS A 371 -10.27 2.30 -3.40
C HIS A 371 -8.95 2.13 -4.15
N THR A 372 -8.98 2.39 -5.45
CA THR A 372 -7.87 2.25 -6.41
C THR A 372 -7.29 0.85 -6.54
N ILE A 373 -6.62 0.55 -7.65
CA ILE A 373 -6.03 -0.77 -7.87
C ILE A 373 -4.63 -0.75 -8.51
N LEU A 374 -4.29 0.26 -9.32
CA LEU A 374 -3.09 0.21 -10.16
C LEU A 374 -1.78 0.07 -9.38
N GLY A 375 -1.69 0.70 -8.21
CA GLY A 375 -0.50 0.59 -7.35
C GLY A 375 -0.50 -0.59 -6.38
N ARG A 376 -1.49 -1.50 -6.44
CA ARG A 376 -1.69 -2.56 -5.42
C ARG A 376 -1.35 -3.92 -6.01
N PRO A 377 -0.86 -4.88 -5.19
CA PRO A 377 -0.68 -6.28 -5.63
C PRO A 377 -1.98 -6.92 -6.15
N LEU A 378 -3.14 -6.43 -5.71
CA LEU A 378 -4.44 -6.90 -6.19
C LEU A 378 -4.67 -6.65 -7.68
N PHE A 379 -3.90 -5.76 -8.33
CA PHE A 379 -3.92 -5.57 -9.78
C PHE A 379 -3.91 -6.88 -10.57
N TYR A 380 -3.07 -7.84 -10.16
CA TYR A 380 -2.89 -9.13 -10.82
C TYR A 380 -3.99 -10.15 -10.52
N GLN A 381 -4.84 -9.89 -9.53
CA GLN A 381 -5.72 -10.90 -8.96
C GLN A 381 -7.19 -10.49 -9.01
N PHE A 382 -7.53 -9.24 -9.28
CA PHE A 382 -8.93 -8.80 -9.28
C PHE A 382 -9.65 -9.23 -10.56
N ALA A 383 -10.96 -9.45 -10.43
CA ALA A 383 -11.83 -9.80 -11.54
C ALA A 383 -13.16 -9.04 -11.49
N ALA A 384 -13.87 -9.06 -12.62
CA ALA A 384 -15.28 -8.72 -12.73
C ALA A 384 -15.98 -9.88 -13.44
N GLY A 385 -16.66 -10.75 -12.67
CA GLY A 385 -17.12 -12.03 -13.19
C GLY A 385 -15.93 -12.92 -13.57
N SER A 386 -15.86 -13.37 -14.82
CA SER A 386 -14.75 -14.19 -15.32
C SER A 386 -13.57 -13.39 -15.89
N GLN A 387 -13.72 -12.08 -16.07
CA GLN A 387 -12.67 -11.25 -16.69
C GLN A 387 -11.65 -10.81 -15.65
N GLY A 388 -10.38 -11.14 -15.87
CA GLY A 388 -9.28 -10.61 -15.07
C GLY A 388 -8.97 -9.15 -15.36
N PHE A 389 -8.74 -8.37 -14.30
CA PHE A 389 -8.40 -6.95 -14.44
C PHE A 389 -7.05 -6.74 -15.11
N GLN A 390 -6.01 -7.47 -14.69
CA GLN A 390 -4.69 -7.39 -15.35
C GLN A 390 -4.73 -7.81 -16.82
N GLU A 391 -5.53 -8.82 -17.17
CA GLU A 391 -5.70 -9.26 -18.57
C GLU A 391 -6.36 -8.16 -19.40
N TRP A 392 -7.42 -7.54 -18.86
CA TRP A 392 -8.11 -6.41 -19.49
C TRP A 392 -7.19 -5.20 -19.68
N VAL A 393 -6.34 -4.87 -18.69
CA VAL A 393 -5.32 -3.82 -18.84
C VAL A 393 -4.23 -4.21 -19.84
N THR A 394 -3.89 -5.50 -19.93
CA THR A 394 -2.94 -6.00 -20.95
C THR A 394 -3.49 -5.78 -22.35
N ASP A 395 -4.77 -6.04 -22.58
CA ASP A 395 -5.41 -5.75 -23.86
C ASP A 395 -5.42 -4.24 -24.18
N LEU A 396 -5.64 -3.38 -23.16
CA LEU A 396 -5.54 -1.93 -23.31
C LEU A 396 -4.13 -1.48 -23.72
N VAL A 397 -3.09 -1.98 -23.05
CA VAL A 397 -1.67 -1.65 -23.35
C VAL A 397 -1.29 -2.09 -24.76
N HIS A 398 -1.89 -3.17 -25.27
CA HIS A 398 -1.66 -3.66 -26.63
C HIS A 398 -2.64 -3.07 -27.66
N TYR A 399 -3.44 -2.07 -27.29
CA TYR A 399 -4.42 -1.40 -28.16
C TYR A 399 -5.42 -2.37 -28.81
N ARG A 400 -5.79 -3.44 -28.11
CA ARG A 400 -6.78 -4.41 -28.58
C ARG A 400 -8.19 -3.91 -28.26
N PRO A 401 -9.22 -4.28 -29.04
CA PRO A 401 -10.60 -3.91 -28.73
C PRO A 401 -11.01 -4.34 -27.32
N LEU A 402 -11.60 -3.42 -26.55
CA LEU A 402 -12.04 -3.68 -25.17
C LEU A 402 -13.55 -3.72 -25.06
N GLN A 403 -14.03 -4.58 -24.17
CA GLN A 403 -15.41 -4.57 -23.70
C GLN A 403 -15.50 -3.96 -22.30
N SER A 404 -16.68 -3.45 -21.97
CA SER A 404 -16.98 -3.04 -20.60
C SER A 404 -17.39 -4.25 -19.76
N HIS A 405 -16.85 -4.35 -18.55
CA HIS A 405 -17.15 -5.43 -17.61
C HIS A 405 -17.72 -4.87 -16.31
N SER A 406 -18.59 -5.65 -15.67
CA SER A 406 -19.16 -5.33 -14.37
C SER A 406 -19.17 -6.58 -13.49
N CYS A 407 -18.97 -6.39 -12.19
CA CYS A 407 -19.13 -7.39 -11.15
C CYS A 407 -20.43 -8.19 -11.30
N ALA A 408 -20.35 -9.49 -11.00
CA ALA A 408 -21.53 -10.36 -10.94
C ALA A 408 -22.28 -10.15 -9.60
N ASP A 409 -21.55 -10.12 -8.49
CA ASP A 409 -22.04 -9.67 -7.19
C ASP A 409 -21.25 -8.44 -6.75
N CYS A 410 -21.83 -7.25 -6.93
CA CYS A 410 -21.12 -6.00 -6.68
C CYS A 410 -20.90 -5.68 -5.19
N ARG A 411 -21.41 -6.49 -4.27
CA ARG A 411 -21.20 -6.31 -2.82
C ARG A 411 -19.83 -6.77 -2.36
N VAL A 412 -19.21 -7.70 -3.08
CA VAL A 412 -17.94 -8.32 -2.70
C VAL A 412 -16.94 -8.31 -3.86
N PRO A 413 -15.64 -8.19 -3.60
CA PRO A 413 -14.62 -8.35 -4.63
C PRO A 413 -14.63 -9.74 -5.28
N ASP A 414 -14.42 -9.78 -6.59
CA ASP A 414 -14.11 -11.00 -7.35
C ASP A 414 -12.61 -11.07 -7.66
N PHE A 415 -12.07 -12.29 -7.76
CA PHE A 415 -10.64 -12.51 -8.02
C PHE A 415 -10.41 -13.58 -9.10
N THR A 416 -9.36 -13.41 -9.92
CA THR A 416 -8.82 -14.42 -10.83
C THR A 416 -8.02 -15.48 -10.04
N GLY A 417 -8.02 -16.72 -10.54
CA GLY A 417 -7.35 -17.86 -9.91
C GLY A 417 -8.32 -18.91 -9.35
N VAL A 418 -7.85 -19.73 -8.41
CA VAL A 418 -8.72 -20.75 -7.77
C VAL A 418 -9.85 -20.03 -7.05
N ALA A 419 -11.10 -20.31 -7.44
CA ALA A 419 -12.28 -19.75 -6.80
C ALA A 419 -12.14 -19.85 -5.28
N THR A 420 -12.25 -18.70 -4.59
CA THR A 420 -12.19 -18.68 -3.13
C THR A 420 -13.24 -19.65 -2.60
N PRO A 421 -12.85 -20.70 -1.86
CA PRO A 421 -13.80 -21.72 -1.41
C PRO A 421 -14.94 -21.05 -0.64
N LYS A 422 -16.18 -21.53 -0.81
CA LYS A 422 -17.35 -20.95 -0.11
C LYS A 422 -17.11 -20.80 1.40
N ALA A 423 -16.52 -21.81 2.03
CA ALA A 423 -16.17 -21.76 3.45
C ALA A 423 -15.24 -20.57 3.81
N MET A 424 -14.29 -20.23 2.93
CA MET A 424 -13.40 -19.09 3.13
C MET A 424 -14.13 -17.76 2.88
N LYS A 425 -15.04 -17.70 1.90
CA LYS A 425 -15.91 -16.53 1.69
C LYS A 425 -16.80 -16.28 2.91
N ASP A 426 -17.42 -17.33 3.45
CA ASP A 426 -18.29 -17.25 4.62
C ASP A 426 -17.52 -16.75 5.87
N ILE A 427 -16.31 -17.28 6.11
CA ILE A 427 -15.44 -16.83 7.21
C ILE A 427 -15.02 -15.36 7.00
N TRP A 428 -14.61 -15.00 5.79
CA TRP A 428 -14.21 -13.63 5.48
C TRP A 428 -15.36 -12.65 5.65
N ALA A 429 -16.57 -13.01 5.22
CA ALA A 429 -17.76 -12.19 5.43
C ALA A 429 -18.07 -11.98 6.91
N ALA A 430 -17.86 -12.98 7.77
CA ALA A 430 -17.99 -12.82 9.21
C ALA A 430 -16.93 -11.87 9.80
N TRP A 431 -15.67 -11.96 9.34
CA TRP A 431 -14.58 -11.06 9.74
C TRP A 431 -14.74 -9.62 9.21
N GLU A 432 -15.44 -9.46 8.09
CA GLU A 432 -15.84 -8.17 7.52
C GLU A 432 -17.28 -7.79 7.89
N SER A 433 -17.91 -8.45 8.86
CA SER A 433 -19.25 -8.06 9.34
C SER A 433 -19.15 -6.76 10.13
N PRO A 434 -20.08 -5.80 9.95
CA PRO A 434 -20.18 -4.63 10.82
C PRO A 434 -20.32 -4.98 12.31
N GLU A 435 -20.84 -6.18 12.63
CA GLU A 435 -20.97 -6.70 14.00
C GLU A 435 -19.63 -6.88 14.72
N GLN A 436 -18.52 -6.92 13.98
CA GLN A 436 -17.19 -6.92 14.58
C GLN A 436 -16.87 -5.59 15.30
N ALA A 437 -17.57 -4.50 15.00
CA ALA A 437 -17.36 -3.23 15.68
C ALA A 437 -17.89 -3.28 17.13
N VAL A 438 -16.97 -3.23 18.09
CA VAL A 438 -17.30 -3.14 19.52
C VAL A 438 -16.91 -1.78 20.10
N ALA A 439 -17.59 -1.36 21.16
CA ALA A 439 -17.24 -0.15 21.90
C ALA A 439 -15.89 -0.35 22.61
N PRO A 440 -14.96 0.62 22.51
CA PRO A 440 -13.72 0.57 23.26
C PRO A 440 -13.98 0.89 24.73
N PHE A 441 -13.08 0.45 25.61
CA PHE A 441 -13.20 0.71 27.05
C PHE A 441 -11.82 0.73 27.72
N ARG A 442 -11.75 1.44 28.85
CA ARG A 442 -10.56 1.48 29.70
C ARG A 442 -10.52 0.20 30.54
N ILE A 443 -9.44 -0.57 30.42
CA ILE A 443 -9.21 -1.79 31.21
C ILE A 443 -8.50 -1.43 32.52
N PHE A 444 -7.44 -0.63 32.43
CA PHE A 444 -6.65 -0.10 33.54
C PHE A 444 -6.43 1.38 33.30
N ASP A 445 -5.95 2.13 34.29
CA ASP A 445 -5.72 3.57 34.14
C ASP A 445 -4.80 3.92 32.96
N ASN A 446 -3.90 3.01 32.59
CA ASN A 446 -2.97 3.16 31.48
C ASN A 446 -3.22 2.20 30.30
N VAL A 447 -4.27 1.38 30.31
CA VAL A 447 -4.51 0.36 29.25
C VAL A 447 -5.94 0.38 28.78
N TYR A 448 -6.12 0.47 27.46
CA TYR A 448 -7.41 0.55 26.81
C TYR A 448 -7.59 -0.57 25.79
N TYR A 449 -8.79 -1.14 25.74
CA TYR A 449 -9.21 -1.99 24.63
C TYR A 449 -9.66 -1.11 23.47
N VAL A 450 -8.99 -1.24 22.31
CA VAL A 450 -9.30 -0.45 21.10
C VAL A 450 -9.51 -1.33 19.86
N GLY A 451 -9.53 -2.65 20.05
CA GLY A 451 -9.73 -3.65 19.00
C GLY A 451 -11.16 -3.77 18.48
N ILE A 452 -11.42 -4.87 17.80
CA ILE A 452 -12.73 -5.32 17.30
C ILE A 452 -13.14 -6.61 18.03
N ASP A 453 -14.32 -7.16 17.75
CA ASP A 453 -14.81 -8.37 18.43
C ASP A 453 -13.83 -9.55 18.31
N TRP A 454 -13.40 -9.90 17.09
CA TRP A 454 -12.56 -11.09 16.90
C TRP A 454 -11.05 -10.86 17.16
N VAL A 455 -10.51 -9.66 16.93
CA VAL A 455 -9.09 -9.33 17.13
C VAL A 455 -8.96 -8.22 18.16
N ALA A 456 -8.18 -8.51 19.20
CA ALA A 456 -7.85 -7.55 20.23
C ALA A 456 -6.72 -6.63 19.77
N ALA A 457 -6.84 -5.36 20.16
CA ALA A 457 -5.76 -4.39 20.11
C ALA A 457 -5.81 -3.57 21.39
N TYR A 458 -4.64 -3.27 21.94
CA TYR A 458 -4.49 -2.59 23.22
C TYR A 458 -3.69 -1.31 23.05
N ALA A 459 -4.22 -0.18 23.50
CA ALA A 459 -3.49 1.07 23.57
C ALA A 459 -3.00 1.28 25.00
N ILE A 460 -1.68 1.44 25.16
CA ILE A 460 -1.04 1.69 26.45
C ILE A 460 -0.65 3.16 26.48
N ASP A 461 -1.30 3.93 27.36
CA ASP A 461 -0.99 5.34 27.57
C ASP A 461 0.19 5.48 28.54
N THR A 462 1.24 6.14 28.07
CA THR A 462 2.48 6.34 28.83
C THR A 462 2.66 7.79 29.26
N SER A 463 1.69 8.68 28.99
CA SER A 463 1.75 10.14 29.08
C SER A 463 2.76 10.85 28.15
N GLU A 464 3.81 10.16 27.70
CA GLU A 464 4.76 10.64 26.68
C GLU A 464 4.39 10.18 25.26
N GLY A 465 3.23 9.55 25.13
CA GLY A 465 2.70 8.97 23.91
C GLY A 465 2.12 7.58 24.15
N ILE A 466 1.72 6.94 23.06
CA ILE A 466 1.01 5.66 23.10
C ILE A 466 1.90 4.54 22.55
N ILE A 467 1.93 3.42 23.27
CA ILE A 467 2.38 2.14 22.73
C ILE A 467 1.15 1.34 22.35
N LEU A 468 0.99 1.06 21.05
CA LEU A 468 -0.11 0.26 20.51
C LEU A 468 0.35 -1.20 20.35
N ILE A 469 -0.41 -2.14 20.91
CA ILE A 469 -0.24 -3.58 20.66
C ILE A 469 -1.30 -4.02 19.64
N ASP A 470 -0.83 -4.52 18.50
CA ASP A 470 -1.59 -4.85 17.29
C ASP A 470 -2.34 -3.67 16.64
N SER A 471 -2.54 -3.75 15.32
CA SER A 471 -2.95 -2.61 14.48
C SER A 471 -4.17 -2.90 13.59
N LEU A 472 -4.79 -4.05 13.79
CA LEU A 472 -5.87 -4.58 12.96
C LEU A 472 -5.48 -4.59 11.47
N TYR A 473 -6.48 -4.52 10.59
CA TYR A 473 -6.32 -4.63 9.14
C TYR A 473 -7.41 -3.88 8.40
N GLY A 474 -7.17 -3.59 7.11
CA GLY A 474 -8.19 -3.07 6.20
C GLY A 474 -8.97 -1.88 6.76
N ARG A 475 -10.30 -1.97 6.72
CA ARG A 475 -11.20 -0.94 7.27
C ARG A 475 -11.11 -0.84 8.80
N TRP A 476 -10.78 -1.93 9.48
CA TRP A 476 -10.71 -2.01 10.94
C TRP A 476 -9.57 -1.19 11.52
N THR A 477 -8.49 -0.94 10.76
CA THR A 477 -7.45 0.01 11.19
C THR A 477 -8.01 1.41 11.42
N ASN A 478 -8.95 1.88 10.60
CA ASN A 478 -9.61 3.18 10.86
C ASN A 478 -10.58 3.08 12.04
N GLN A 479 -11.30 1.95 12.19
CA GLN A 479 -12.13 1.72 13.38
C GLN A 479 -11.31 1.76 14.67
N LEU A 480 -10.11 1.16 14.69
CA LEU A 480 -9.18 1.23 15.82
C LEU A 480 -8.79 2.66 16.14
N MET A 481 -8.42 3.47 15.14
CA MET A 481 -8.10 4.89 15.36
C MET A 481 -9.31 5.67 15.91
N ASN A 482 -10.52 5.34 15.47
CA ASN A 482 -11.75 5.93 16.02
C ASN A 482 -12.00 5.46 17.45
N ASN A 483 -11.72 4.19 17.74
CA ASN A 483 -11.85 3.62 19.08
C ASN A 483 -10.88 4.27 20.07
N MET A 484 -9.64 4.53 19.68
CA MET A 484 -8.69 5.32 20.47
C MET A 484 -9.26 6.70 20.82
N ARG A 485 -9.81 7.42 19.84
CA ARG A 485 -10.42 8.75 20.07
C ARG A 485 -11.60 8.70 21.03
N LYS A 486 -12.44 7.68 20.96
CA LYS A 486 -13.60 7.51 21.85
C LYS A 486 -13.21 7.35 23.32
N VAL A 487 -12.01 6.85 23.61
CA VAL A 487 -11.49 6.73 24.99
C VAL A 487 -10.56 7.88 25.38
N GLY A 488 -10.55 8.96 24.59
CA GLY A 488 -9.77 10.17 24.88
C GLY A 488 -8.31 10.13 24.43
N LEU A 489 -7.90 9.09 23.68
CA LEU A 489 -6.54 8.98 23.13
C LEU A 489 -6.45 9.58 21.73
N ASP A 490 -5.35 10.24 21.40
CA ASP A 490 -5.07 10.69 20.04
C ASP A 490 -4.16 9.68 19.30
N PRO A 491 -4.63 9.06 18.20
CA PRO A 491 -3.79 8.16 17.38
C PRO A 491 -2.47 8.79 16.92
N ARG A 492 -2.39 10.13 16.77
CA ARG A 492 -1.17 10.85 16.39
C ARG A 492 -0.05 10.74 17.42
N ASP A 493 -0.39 10.44 18.67
CA ASP A 493 0.58 10.27 19.76
C ASP A 493 1.14 8.85 19.84
N THR A 494 0.75 7.96 18.91
CA THR A 494 1.32 6.60 18.83
C THR A 494 2.79 6.67 18.45
N ARG A 495 3.68 6.29 19.39
CA ARG A 495 5.14 6.25 19.16
C ARG A 495 5.61 4.86 18.75
N TYR A 496 4.95 3.82 19.23
CA TYR A 496 5.28 2.44 18.92
C TYR A 496 4.04 1.64 18.52
N VAL A 497 4.17 0.79 17.51
CA VAL A 497 3.24 -0.29 17.18
C VAL A 497 3.98 -1.60 17.31
N ILE A 498 3.62 -2.40 18.32
CA ILE A 498 4.18 -3.74 18.54
C ILE A 498 3.17 -4.75 18.01
N ALA A 499 3.50 -5.42 16.90
CA ALA A 499 2.66 -6.51 16.44
C ALA A 499 3.02 -7.78 17.21
N THR A 500 2.02 -8.46 17.75
CA THR A 500 2.17 -9.76 18.38
C THR A 500 2.74 -10.78 17.40
N HIS A 501 2.36 -10.69 16.13
CA HIS A 501 2.95 -11.46 15.04
C HIS A 501 2.58 -10.87 13.66
N GLY A 502 3.25 -11.36 12.61
CA GLY A 502 3.21 -10.81 11.25
C GLY A 502 1.99 -11.17 10.39
N HIS A 503 0.92 -11.72 10.97
CA HIS A 503 -0.31 -12.00 10.20
C HIS A 503 -1.09 -10.71 9.91
N PHE A 504 -1.86 -10.74 8.81
CA PHE A 504 -2.58 -9.57 8.29
C PHE A 504 -3.49 -8.91 9.32
N ASP A 505 -4.17 -9.73 10.12
CA ASP A 505 -5.15 -9.31 11.11
C ASP A 505 -4.55 -8.56 12.29
N HIS A 506 -3.26 -8.75 12.58
CA HIS A 506 -2.54 -8.08 13.66
C HIS A 506 -1.62 -6.96 13.16
N ALA A 507 -0.91 -7.18 12.06
CA ALA A 507 0.10 -6.28 11.52
C ALA A 507 -0.42 -5.36 10.39
N GLY A 508 -1.63 -5.58 9.87
CA GLY A 508 -2.10 -4.94 8.64
C GLY A 508 -2.25 -3.42 8.70
N GLY A 509 -2.47 -2.86 9.89
CA GLY A 509 -2.53 -1.42 10.12
C GLY A 509 -1.18 -0.76 10.40
N ALA A 510 -0.13 -1.52 10.68
CA ALA A 510 1.15 -0.99 11.16
C ALA A 510 1.78 -0.02 10.16
N ALA A 511 1.68 -0.31 8.86
CA ALA A 511 2.17 0.58 7.81
C ALA A 511 1.38 1.90 7.75
N ALA A 512 0.10 1.91 8.12
CA ALA A 512 -0.69 3.14 8.19
C ALA A 512 -0.24 4.02 9.36
N PHE A 513 -0.03 3.43 10.55
CA PHE A 513 0.51 4.15 11.71
C PHE A 513 1.90 4.71 11.44
N GLN A 514 2.79 3.91 10.85
CA GLN A 514 4.14 4.35 10.49
C GLN A 514 4.11 5.53 9.48
N ARG A 515 3.29 5.44 8.43
CA ARG A 515 3.21 6.50 7.41
C ARG A 515 2.50 7.77 7.90
N ARG A 516 1.45 7.63 8.71
CA ARG A 516 0.61 8.76 9.13
C ARG A 516 1.16 9.49 10.35
N PHE A 517 1.76 8.76 11.29
CA PHE A 517 2.15 9.28 12.61
C PHE A 517 3.64 9.10 12.93
N GLY A 518 4.42 8.48 12.04
CA GLY A 518 5.84 8.24 12.28
C GLY A 518 6.11 7.18 13.35
N ALA A 519 5.09 6.38 13.72
CA ALA A 519 5.22 5.34 14.73
C ALA A 519 6.27 4.30 14.34
N ARG A 520 7.11 3.91 15.30
CA ARG A 520 8.08 2.82 15.14
C ARG A 520 7.39 1.48 15.20
N VAL A 521 7.68 0.60 14.25
CA VAL A 521 7.04 -0.72 14.16
C VAL A 521 7.98 -1.78 14.72
N VAL A 522 7.47 -2.62 15.60
CA VAL A 522 8.22 -3.66 16.31
C VAL A 522 7.65 -5.04 15.96
N MET A 523 8.48 -5.91 15.40
CA MET A 523 8.19 -7.32 15.11
C MET A 523 9.47 -8.17 15.23
N ALA A 524 9.35 -9.47 15.48
CA ALA A 524 10.47 -10.38 15.35
C ALA A 524 10.93 -10.54 13.89
N ALA A 525 12.18 -10.96 13.67
CA ALA A 525 12.76 -11.10 12.34
C ALA A 525 11.96 -12.03 11.41
N GLU A 526 11.47 -13.15 11.94
CA GLU A 526 10.69 -14.15 11.20
C GLU A 526 9.32 -13.62 10.80
N ASP A 527 8.74 -12.75 11.62
CA ASP A 527 7.42 -12.18 11.36
C ASP A 527 7.50 -10.92 10.48
N TRP A 528 8.62 -10.21 10.49
CA TRP A 528 8.95 -9.26 9.42
C TRP A 528 9.05 -9.96 8.05
N ALA A 529 9.62 -11.17 8.00
CA ALA A 529 9.68 -11.94 6.76
C ALA A 529 8.28 -12.40 6.33
N LEU A 530 7.50 -12.97 7.26
CA LEU A 530 6.12 -13.37 7.02
C LEU A 530 5.24 -12.21 6.52
N ALA A 531 5.37 -11.03 7.13
CA ALA A 531 4.65 -9.83 6.73
C ALA A 531 5.00 -9.35 5.31
N ALA A 532 6.20 -9.64 4.83
CA ALA A 532 6.68 -9.27 3.51
C ALA A 532 6.41 -10.33 2.43
N GLU A 533 6.08 -11.57 2.83
CA GLU A 533 5.75 -12.64 1.90
C GLU A 533 4.39 -12.38 1.24
N PRO A 534 4.26 -12.61 -0.09
CA PRO A 534 2.95 -12.62 -0.73
C PRO A 534 2.02 -13.62 -0.02
N PRO A 535 0.79 -13.21 0.32
CA PRO A 535 -0.11 -14.11 1.03
C PRO A 535 -0.49 -15.29 0.13
N GLY A 536 -0.77 -16.44 0.75
CA GLY A 536 -1.33 -17.59 0.03
C GLY A 536 -2.72 -17.33 -0.57
N HIS A 537 -3.38 -16.23 -0.21
CA HIS A 537 -4.65 -15.79 -0.79
C HIS A 537 -4.77 -14.25 -0.79
N PRO A 538 -5.30 -13.61 -1.86
CA PRO A 538 -5.46 -12.15 -1.98
C PRO A 538 -6.10 -11.46 -0.78
N LEU A 539 -7.13 -12.07 -0.19
CA LEU A 539 -7.83 -11.54 0.98
C LEU A 539 -6.91 -11.28 2.18
N TYR A 540 -5.80 -12.02 2.30
CA TYR A 540 -4.83 -11.83 3.39
C TYR A 540 -3.72 -10.82 3.05
N ALA A 541 -3.82 -10.14 1.91
CA ALA A 541 -2.86 -9.10 1.55
C ALA A 541 -2.95 -7.93 2.51
N MET A 542 -1.81 -7.50 3.03
CA MET A 542 -1.70 -6.31 3.87
C MET A 542 -0.62 -5.37 3.36
N PRO A 543 -0.74 -4.05 3.61
CA PRO A 543 0.36 -3.13 3.39
C PRO A 543 1.55 -3.48 4.29
N VAL A 544 2.71 -3.74 3.68
CA VAL A 544 3.94 -4.07 4.44
C VAL A 544 4.53 -2.77 5.03
N PRO A 545 4.72 -2.67 6.35
CA PRO A 545 5.43 -1.53 6.95
C PRO A 545 6.90 -1.54 6.52
N LYS A 546 7.53 -0.36 6.49
CA LYS A 546 8.98 -0.27 6.36
C LYS A 546 9.60 -0.97 7.58
N ARG A 547 10.51 -1.90 7.31
CA ARG A 547 11.26 -2.61 8.37
C ARG A 547 11.95 -1.60 9.30
N ASP A 548 11.73 -1.77 10.61
CA ASP A 548 12.24 -0.90 11.68
C ASP A 548 12.80 -1.75 12.82
N PHE A 549 12.13 -1.82 13.97
CA PHE A 549 12.63 -2.54 15.14
C PHE A 549 12.45 -4.05 14.93
N VAL A 550 13.56 -4.77 14.85
CA VAL A 550 13.60 -6.24 14.81
C VAL A 550 13.79 -6.74 16.23
N ALA A 551 12.71 -7.21 16.85
CA ALA A 551 12.72 -7.64 18.24
C ALA A 551 13.40 -9.00 18.42
N GLU A 552 14.28 -9.07 19.41
CA GLU A 552 14.91 -10.28 19.92
C GLU A 552 14.28 -10.73 21.25
N ASP A 553 14.55 -11.98 21.64
CA ASP A 553 14.02 -12.51 22.89
C ASP A 553 14.66 -11.81 24.11
N GLY A 554 13.82 -11.21 24.96
CA GLY A 554 14.26 -10.45 26.13
C GLY A 554 14.43 -8.95 25.88
N ASP A 555 14.21 -8.46 24.66
CA ASP A 555 14.23 -7.03 24.37
C ASP A 555 13.15 -6.26 25.13
N THR A 556 13.34 -4.95 25.26
CA THR A 556 12.38 -4.04 25.89
C THR A 556 12.06 -2.85 24.99
N VAL A 557 10.80 -2.41 25.03
CA VAL A 557 10.37 -1.12 24.48
C VAL A 557 9.97 -0.22 25.65
N THR A 558 10.65 0.92 25.79
CA THR A 558 10.40 1.90 26.85
C THR A 558 9.93 3.21 26.25
N LEU A 559 8.86 3.77 26.83
CA LEU A 559 8.35 5.10 26.54
C LEU A 559 7.87 5.71 27.87
N GLY A 560 8.47 6.84 28.25
CA GLY A 560 8.36 7.38 29.60
C GLY A 560 8.63 6.35 30.69
N VAL A 561 7.73 6.27 31.67
CA VAL A 561 7.82 5.32 32.80
C VAL A 561 7.37 3.90 32.45
N THR A 562 6.81 3.69 31.25
CA THR A 562 6.30 2.38 30.83
C THR A 562 7.37 1.60 30.08
N THR A 563 7.66 0.39 30.56
CA THR A 563 8.53 -0.57 29.86
C THR A 563 7.74 -1.84 29.54
N ILE A 564 7.83 -2.27 28.28
CA ILE A 564 7.27 -3.52 27.77
C ILE A 564 8.41 -4.49 27.49
N GLU A 565 8.44 -5.61 28.20
CA GLU A 565 9.36 -6.72 27.93
C GLU A 565 8.79 -7.61 26.82
N LEU A 566 9.64 -8.02 25.88
CA LEU A 566 9.30 -8.82 24.71
C LEU A 566 9.90 -10.22 24.82
N PHE A 567 9.07 -11.25 24.67
CA PHE A 567 9.49 -12.64 24.69
C PHE A 567 9.11 -13.33 23.39
N LYS A 568 10.08 -13.95 22.70
CA LYS A 568 9.81 -14.81 21.54
C LYS A 568 9.14 -16.10 22.02
N THR A 569 7.94 -16.37 21.51
CA THR A 569 7.14 -17.55 21.84
C THR A 569 6.71 -18.31 20.57
N PRO A 570 7.68 -18.82 19.79
CA PRO A 570 7.44 -19.41 18.47
C PRO A 570 6.45 -20.57 18.52
N GLY A 571 5.68 -20.71 17.46
CA GLY A 571 4.62 -21.70 17.30
C GLY A 571 3.61 -21.24 16.27
N HIS A 572 2.64 -20.44 16.71
CA HIS A 572 1.57 -19.93 15.85
C HIS A 572 2.12 -19.24 14.60
N THR A 573 3.08 -18.32 14.76
CA THR A 573 4.10 -17.96 13.76
C THR A 573 5.48 -18.32 14.29
N LYS A 574 6.53 -18.20 13.47
CA LYS A 574 7.89 -18.41 13.96
C LYS A 574 8.38 -17.23 14.79
N GLY A 575 7.83 -16.03 14.59
CA GLY A 575 8.26 -14.79 15.25
C GLY A 575 7.32 -14.25 16.32
N VAL A 576 6.35 -15.03 16.81
CA VAL A 576 5.39 -14.55 17.84
C VAL A 576 6.11 -13.86 18.99
N LEU A 577 5.61 -12.68 19.35
CA LEU A 577 5.97 -11.97 20.57
C LEU A 577 4.87 -12.14 21.63
N THR A 578 5.30 -12.37 22.86
CA THR A 578 4.50 -12.22 24.07
C THR A 578 5.08 -11.08 24.88
N MET A 579 4.22 -10.20 25.38
CA MET A 579 4.64 -8.98 26.06
C MET A 579 4.31 -9.05 27.54
N ARG A 580 5.16 -8.46 28.40
CA ARG A 580 4.87 -8.24 29.82
C ARG A 580 5.12 -6.78 30.18
N TYR A 581 4.18 -6.19 30.93
CA TYR A 581 4.24 -4.78 31.32
C TYR A 581 3.38 -4.51 32.55
N ALA A 582 3.64 -3.37 33.20
CA ALA A 582 2.88 -2.93 34.36
C ALA A 582 1.55 -2.26 33.95
N VAL A 583 0.51 -2.53 34.73
CA VAL A 583 -0.82 -1.91 34.60
C VAL A 583 -1.26 -1.35 35.95
N ARG A 584 -2.00 -0.24 35.93
CA ARG A 584 -2.38 0.52 37.14
C ARG A 584 -3.89 0.51 37.38
N ASP A 585 -4.26 0.27 38.63
CA ASP A 585 -5.63 0.37 39.15
C ASP A 585 -5.61 1.27 40.39
N GLY A 586 -5.74 2.58 40.20
CA GLY A 586 -5.48 3.56 41.24
C GLY A 586 -4.03 3.49 41.72
N ASP A 587 -3.84 3.28 43.02
CA ASP A 587 -2.52 3.15 43.65
C ASP A 587 -1.92 1.75 43.45
N ASP A 588 -2.71 0.76 43.04
CA ASP A 588 -2.25 -0.61 42.85
C ASP A 588 -1.58 -0.79 41.48
N THR A 589 -0.44 -1.49 41.47
CA THR A 589 0.26 -1.88 40.24
C THR A 589 0.28 -3.40 40.09
N HIS A 590 -0.14 -3.87 38.93
CA HIS A 590 -0.14 -5.29 38.56
C HIS A 590 0.73 -5.54 37.32
N LEU A 591 1.08 -6.80 37.09
CA LEU A 591 1.74 -7.22 35.85
C LEU A 591 0.73 -7.88 34.92
N ALA A 592 0.66 -7.34 33.70
CA ALA A 592 -0.08 -7.89 32.59
C ALA A 592 0.82 -8.66 31.64
N MET A 593 0.24 -9.67 31.00
CA MET A 593 0.86 -10.40 29.91
C MET A 593 -0.07 -10.43 28.70
N THR A 594 0.42 -9.90 27.57
CA THR A 594 -0.27 -10.01 26.29
C THR A 594 0.23 -11.22 25.52
N LEU A 595 -0.63 -12.22 25.40
CA LEU A 595 -0.35 -13.45 24.67
C LEU A 595 -0.63 -13.22 23.19
N GLY A 596 0.42 -13.26 22.36
CA GLY A 596 0.31 -13.16 20.91
C GLY A 596 -0.30 -14.40 20.28
N GLY A 597 0.49 -15.27 19.68
CA GLY A 597 0.01 -16.41 18.89
C GLY A 597 -0.60 -17.57 19.68
N VAL A 598 -1.85 -17.44 20.13
CA VAL A 598 -2.57 -18.49 20.88
C VAL A 598 -3.16 -19.59 19.99
N GLY A 599 -3.47 -19.29 18.72
CA GLY A 599 -4.15 -20.18 17.79
C GLY A 599 -3.30 -21.37 17.32
N LEU A 600 -3.97 -22.50 17.02
CA LEU A 600 -3.36 -23.73 16.51
C LEU A 600 -3.62 -23.99 15.00
N ASN A 601 -4.08 -22.96 14.29
CA ASN A 601 -4.38 -22.92 12.84
C ASN A 601 -3.11 -22.87 11.97
N PHE A 602 -2.18 -23.77 12.23
CA PHE A 602 -0.97 -24.00 11.44
C PHE A 602 -0.71 -25.50 11.34
N SER A 603 0.27 -25.92 10.54
CA SER A 603 0.68 -27.32 10.42
C SER A 603 2.18 -27.49 10.63
N GLY A 604 2.57 -28.72 10.98
CA GLY A 604 3.96 -29.16 11.01
C GLY A 604 4.42 -29.57 12.41
N VAL A 605 4.96 -30.79 12.52
CA VAL A 605 5.37 -31.40 13.79
C VAL A 605 6.35 -30.52 14.56
N ASP A 606 7.34 -29.92 13.89
CA ASP A 606 8.35 -29.10 14.56
C ASP A 606 7.83 -27.72 14.95
N ARG A 607 6.91 -27.15 14.17
CA ARG A 607 6.21 -25.91 14.53
C ARG A 607 5.32 -26.13 15.75
N THR A 608 4.56 -27.23 15.79
CA THR A 608 3.73 -27.58 16.96
C THR A 608 4.58 -27.92 18.17
N ARG A 609 5.74 -28.57 17.99
CA ARG A 609 6.70 -28.80 19.08
C ARG A 609 7.21 -27.47 19.64
N SER A 610 7.52 -26.51 18.78
CA SER A 610 7.95 -25.16 19.17
C SER A 610 6.86 -24.46 19.99
N TYR A 611 5.60 -24.49 19.54
CA TYR A 611 4.45 -23.99 20.29
C TYR A 611 4.38 -24.60 21.71
N VAL A 612 4.47 -25.93 21.81
CA VAL A 612 4.42 -26.63 23.11
C VAL A 612 5.58 -26.20 24.02
N SER A 613 6.78 -25.99 23.48
CA SER A 613 7.93 -25.48 24.24
C SER A 613 7.70 -24.05 24.72
N SER A 614 7.16 -23.18 23.87
CA SER A 614 6.81 -21.80 24.20
C SER A 614 5.81 -21.72 25.35
N TYR A 615 4.74 -22.52 25.33
CA TYR A 615 3.77 -22.53 26.42
C TYR A 615 4.31 -23.14 27.74
N LYS A 616 5.29 -24.05 27.67
CA LYS A 616 6.01 -24.48 28.89
C LYS A 616 6.86 -23.35 29.46
N ARG A 617 7.51 -22.56 28.61
CA ARG A 617 8.30 -21.38 29.00
C ARG A 617 7.41 -20.29 29.58
N LEU A 618 6.27 -20.00 28.94
CA LEU A 618 5.32 -18.99 29.40
C LEU A 618 4.81 -19.24 30.81
N ARG A 619 4.56 -20.49 31.20
CA ARG A 619 4.20 -20.81 32.60
C ARG A 619 5.26 -20.39 33.62
N LYS A 620 6.54 -20.32 33.23
CA LYS A 620 7.62 -19.80 34.08
C LYS A 620 7.67 -18.26 34.03
N LEU A 621 7.53 -17.67 32.84
CA LEU A 621 7.55 -16.21 32.65
C LEU A 621 6.34 -15.50 33.27
N ALA A 622 5.20 -16.19 33.37
CA ALA A 622 3.97 -15.70 34.00
C ALA A 622 4.03 -15.72 35.54
N ARG A 623 5.18 -16.05 36.15
CA ARG A 623 5.37 -15.90 37.60
C ARG A 623 5.30 -14.41 37.94
N GLY A 624 4.37 -14.04 38.82
CA GLY A 624 4.14 -12.65 39.23
C GLY A 624 3.11 -11.91 38.37
N VAL A 625 2.71 -12.49 37.24
CA VAL A 625 1.65 -11.94 36.38
C VAL A 625 0.29 -12.32 36.96
N SER A 626 -0.59 -11.33 37.08
CA SER A 626 -1.98 -11.50 37.52
C SER A 626 -2.99 -11.12 36.45
N VAL A 627 -2.56 -10.46 35.36
CA VAL A 627 -3.45 -9.95 34.32
C VAL A 627 -3.15 -10.62 32.96
N SER A 628 -4.21 -11.10 32.28
CA SER A 628 -4.14 -11.76 30.97
C SER A 628 -4.89 -10.94 29.90
N LEU A 629 -4.18 -10.52 28.85
CA LEU A 629 -4.69 -9.69 27.76
C LEU A 629 -4.33 -10.31 26.39
N PRO A 630 -4.98 -11.40 25.96
CA PRO A 630 -4.63 -12.12 24.73
C PRO A 630 -4.99 -11.33 23.46
N ASN A 631 -4.28 -11.61 22.36
CA ASN A 631 -4.50 -10.99 21.04
C ASN A 631 -5.88 -11.29 20.39
N HIS A 632 -6.66 -12.22 20.95
CA HIS A 632 -8.07 -12.45 20.61
C HIS A 632 -8.92 -12.38 21.88
N ALA A 633 -9.91 -11.48 21.90
CA ALA A 633 -10.71 -11.17 23.09
C ALA A 633 -11.41 -12.38 23.72
N SER A 634 -11.96 -13.27 22.87
CA SER A 634 -12.65 -14.50 23.31
C SER A 634 -11.75 -15.48 24.06
N MET A 635 -10.44 -15.44 23.82
CA MET A 635 -9.49 -16.36 24.45
C MET A 635 -9.24 -16.05 25.92
N GLY A 636 -9.57 -14.83 26.36
CA GLY A 636 -9.42 -14.38 27.73
C GLY A 636 -10.68 -13.78 28.32
N ARG A 637 -11.87 -14.00 27.75
CA ARG A 637 -13.14 -13.41 28.23
C ARG A 637 -13.04 -11.88 28.43
N VAL A 638 -12.43 -11.19 27.46
CA VAL A 638 -12.10 -9.76 27.61
C VAL A 638 -13.36 -8.91 27.71
N PHE A 639 -14.42 -9.24 26.96
CA PHE A 639 -15.66 -8.47 26.98
C PHE A 639 -16.50 -8.75 28.22
N GLU A 640 -16.57 -10.01 28.68
CA GLU A 640 -17.27 -10.37 29.92
C GLU A 640 -16.64 -9.67 31.12
N ARG A 641 -15.30 -9.70 31.22
CA ARG A 641 -14.56 -8.97 32.27
C ARG A 641 -14.68 -7.46 32.12
N GLY A 642 -14.80 -6.95 30.89
CA GLY A 642 -15.08 -5.54 30.63
C GLY A 642 -16.45 -5.11 31.14
N ALA A 643 -17.47 -5.95 30.94
CA ALA A 643 -18.81 -5.73 31.48
C ALA A 643 -18.82 -5.77 33.02
N GLU A 644 -18.14 -6.75 33.62
CA GLU A 644 -17.94 -6.82 35.07
C GLU A 644 -17.23 -5.55 35.60
N LEU A 645 -16.18 -5.09 34.90
CA LEU A 645 -15.43 -3.89 35.28
C LEU A 645 -16.30 -2.62 35.22
N ALA A 646 -17.21 -2.51 34.25
CA ALA A 646 -18.12 -1.38 34.14
C ALA A 646 -19.12 -1.28 35.31
N HIS A 647 -19.33 -2.37 36.04
CA HIS A 647 -20.20 -2.43 37.22
C HIS A 647 -19.43 -2.53 38.55
N ARG A 648 -18.09 -2.59 38.50
CA ARG A 648 -17.22 -2.70 39.66
C ARG A 648 -17.40 -1.49 40.59
N GLN A 649 -17.61 -1.75 41.87
CA GLN A 649 -17.68 -0.73 42.92
C GLN A 649 -16.30 -0.48 43.55
N ALA A 650 -16.15 0.66 44.22
CA ALA A 650 -14.91 0.99 44.93
C ALA A 650 -14.59 -0.08 45.99
N GLY A 651 -13.34 -0.56 45.99
CA GLY A 651 -12.86 -1.60 46.91
C GLY A 651 -13.10 -3.05 46.46
N GLU A 652 -13.88 -3.28 45.39
CA GLU A 652 -14.01 -4.61 44.80
C GLU A 652 -12.75 -5.03 44.03
N ALA A 653 -12.52 -6.34 43.93
CA ALA A 653 -11.40 -6.86 43.15
C ALA A 653 -11.55 -6.50 41.67
N HIS A 654 -10.44 -6.11 41.03
CA HIS A 654 -10.44 -5.80 39.60
C HIS A 654 -10.64 -7.07 38.75
N PRO A 655 -11.69 -7.18 37.90
CA PRO A 655 -12.00 -8.43 37.17
C PRO A 655 -10.90 -8.98 36.27
N PHE A 656 -10.03 -8.09 35.76
CA PHE A 656 -8.86 -8.49 34.97
C PHE A 656 -7.68 -9.02 35.79
N VAL A 657 -7.65 -8.78 37.11
CA VAL A 657 -6.60 -9.25 38.03
C VAL A 657 -6.97 -10.65 38.52
N ASP A 658 -6.79 -11.63 37.63
CA ASP A 658 -7.10 -13.03 37.86
C ASP A 658 -5.94 -13.95 37.43
N ARG A 659 -5.04 -14.17 38.39
CA ARG A 659 -3.90 -15.08 38.21
C ARG A 659 -4.35 -16.53 37.96
N ALA A 660 -5.46 -16.96 38.57
CA ALA A 660 -5.93 -18.33 38.45
C ALA A 660 -6.45 -18.60 37.02
N ALA A 661 -7.20 -17.66 36.45
CA ALA A 661 -7.65 -17.73 35.06
C ALA A 661 -6.46 -17.78 34.09
N LEU A 662 -5.46 -16.90 34.25
CA LEU A 662 -4.26 -16.94 33.39
C LEU A 662 -3.56 -18.32 33.44
N GLN A 663 -3.39 -18.90 34.63
CA GLN A 663 -2.78 -20.23 34.76
C GLN A 663 -3.65 -21.33 34.13
N SER A 664 -4.98 -21.21 34.25
CA SER A 664 -5.93 -22.11 33.60
C SER A 664 -5.82 -22.04 32.07
N ASP A 665 -5.76 -20.84 31.51
CA ASP A 665 -5.61 -20.62 30.07
C ASP A 665 -4.30 -21.19 29.54
N LEU A 666 -3.17 -20.88 30.18
CA LEU A 666 -1.86 -21.44 29.80
C LEU A 666 -1.85 -22.98 29.85
N LYS A 667 -2.54 -23.59 30.83
CA LYS A 667 -2.70 -25.05 30.92
C LYS A 667 -3.54 -25.59 29.76
N ARG A 668 -4.66 -24.93 29.43
CA ARG A 668 -5.56 -25.28 28.32
C ARG A 668 -4.84 -25.21 26.98
N PHE A 669 -4.13 -24.12 26.68
CA PHE A 669 -3.36 -23.96 25.45
C PHE A 669 -2.24 -24.99 25.32
N LEU A 670 -1.50 -25.25 26.41
CA LEU A 670 -0.47 -26.28 26.43
C LEU A 670 -1.05 -27.68 26.17
N ALA A 671 -2.22 -28.00 26.72
CA ALA A 671 -2.90 -29.26 26.49
C ALA A 671 -3.33 -29.41 25.02
N GLY A 672 -3.91 -28.36 24.43
CA GLY A 672 -4.28 -28.30 23.01
C GLY A 672 -3.07 -28.52 22.09
N GLY A 673 -1.96 -27.82 22.35
CA GLY A 673 -0.72 -27.99 21.58
C GLY A 673 -0.14 -29.41 21.68
N ARG A 674 -0.18 -30.02 22.88
CA ARG A 674 0.24 -31.42 23.07
C ARG A 674 -0.65 -32.40 22.30
N GLN A 675 -1.96 -32.16 22.27
CA GLN A 675 -2.89 -33.00 21.53
C GLN A 675 -2.63 -32.89 20.03
N LYS A 676 -2.53 -31.67 19.49
CA LYS A 676 -2.16 -31.44 18.09
C LYS A 676 -0.84 -32.10 17.71
N LEU A 677 0.18 -32.02 18.58
CA LEU A 677 1.48 -32.65 18.33
C LEU A 677 1.38 -34.18 18.21
N LYS A 678 0.52 -34.81 19.03
CA LYS A 678 0.25 -36.25 18.93
C LYS A 678 -0.42 -36.57 17.60
N ASP A 679 -1.41 -35.78 17.22
CA ASP A 679 -2.20 -35.99 16.00
C ASP A 679 -1.33 -35.84 14.74
N GLU A 680 -0.48 -34.81 14.67
CA GLU A 680 0.42 -34.60 13.53
C GLU A 680 1.50 -35.67 13.42
N ARG A 681 2.05 -36.15 14.54
CA ARG A 681 3.00 -37.28 14.53
C ARG A 681 2.36 -38.56 14.03
N LYS A 682 1.11 -38.81 14.42
CA LYS A 682 0.34 -39.96 13.93
C LYS A 682 0.08 -39.85 12.42
N LEU A 683 -0.18 -38.65 11.92
CA LEU A 683 -0.37 -38.40 10.49
C LEU A 683 0.93 -38.58 9.70
N ALA A 684 2.06 -38.05 10.18
CA ALA A 684 3.37 -38.20 9.56
C ALA A 684 3.77 -39.68 9.41
N ARG A 685 3.59 -40.49 10.47
CA ARG A 685 3.86 -41.94 10.46
C ARG A 685 2.98 -42.76 9.51
N LYS A 686 1.87 -42.21 9.02
CA LYS A 686 0.98 -42.86 8.04
C LYS A 686 1.33 -42.49 6.60
N THR A 687 2.21 -41.51 6.41
CA THR A 687 2.59 -40.97 5.10
C THR A 687 4.05 -41.28 4.72
N GLU A 688 4.85 -41.72 5.70
CA GLU A 688 6.00 -42.62 5.55
C GLU A 688 5.52 -44.05 5.27
#